data_AF-A0A9E1KQY3-F1
#
_entry.id   AF-A0A9E1KQY3-F1
#
_cell.length_a   1.000
_cell.length_b   1.000
_cell.length_c   1.000
_cell.angle_alpha   90.00
_cell.angle_beta   90.00
_cell.angle_gamma   90.00
#
_symmetry.space_group_name_H-M   'P 1'
#
loop_
_entity.id
_entity.type
_entity.pdbx_description
1 polymer ?
#
loop_
_entity_poly.entity_id
_entity_poly.type
_entity_poly.pdbx_seq_one_letter_code
_entity_poly.pdbx_strand_id
1 'polypeptide(L)'
;MRRYFAILSTVAVLAFSALFFFGFASPPTTWWYPFISSFFSDYYTTGPFAMTSNTREDNPVWAQIPTLNKTQARMTYAMTRGKPRARVAWLFAEAEWPDSPGAIGGVPDPNSRELPLSKALAAAGYGYDRISRSNLGSANAAGGELEVGEGRYQALLISDLNAVSPELLTNIASLAEQGIEVLWHGSMPERARGWADNMRRDQRVREQVESLSSLVTYVALEKLGETLRLLGIDPALSPADGRTMQFRSQRRVLESGELVLLFNEQDRPVKQGLTPSMDFRRAVFLNPETGAARDLTQGPRGELVIDIPARRTRLLYLHRPATRTVGENAPGAGDEFTWDFATWRNPPRAMHPQIRWWWPGNAVTRGELLAELNSIYQAGFGSVELQTLTIGLTEGHLRRHQSSIYQVGSAAYLAHVKAIMAEAERLGMTVDLTLGSGWSSGGPFIDQYPEQQLLRSRVDVVGPMALDAPLPPAQEPTYVMPTNWVIKDTIGAFDSNVRLQAVVAAQIDTGTSPPTLSGFVDITEFVSGNRIKWQVPAGEYRLMAFYQNNSAHNVAASAYTGGLDLSPVVDHLGPGGVREYIEKLGKPWLEALLPYKPDAVFVDSFELIGELPWSSVFFEAFQSMHSYDIKPYLPLLFRHLGESKYVNVVVAPKPAYQAVAGQAQRIREDYEQTRAHLFQQDFLGGLKRWTMQRGVKLRLQAHGGYGDYLDSYQIADIPEAEGLFASGSYDFLKLASSAGHIAGRRFITSESFIMLTLDFNALTIDDYYFLIGNAFAAGVNRTVCHGYAYHYLPDL
;
A
#
# COMPACT_ATOMS: atom_id res chain seq x y z
N MET A 1 4.75 -24.23 -28.81
CA MET A 1 6.05 -24.67 -28.25
C MET A 1 7.18 -23.63 -28.39
N ARG A 2 7.49 -23.07 -29.58
CA ARG A 2 8.60 -22.08 -29.71
C ARG A 2 8.43 -20.76 -28.94
N ARG A 3 7.21 -20.34 -28.58
CA ARG A 3 6.95 -19.16 -27.71
C ARG A 3 7.06 -19.46 -26.21
N TYR A 4 6.96 -20.72 -25.78
CA TYR A 4 7.17 -21.13 -24.38
C TYR A 4 8.66 -21.09 -24.00
N PHE A 5 9.56 -21.36 -24.95
CA PHE A 5 11.01 -21.29 -24.75
C PHE A 5 11.56 -19.86 -24.55
N ALA A 6 10.89 -18.83 -25.07
CA ALA A 6 11.34 -17.43 -24.92
C ALA A 6 11.06 -16.84 -23.52
N ILE A 7 10.05 -17.37 -22.83
CA ILE A 7 9.69 -16.98 -21.46
C ILE A 7 10.58 -17.72 -20.48
N LEU A 8 10.77 -19.04 -20.69
CA LEU A 8 11.80 -19.81 -20.00
C LEU A 8 13.19 -19.19 -20.20
N SER A 9 13.54 -18.64 -21.36
CA SER A 9 14.86 -18.00 -21.51
C SER A 9 15.01 -16.69 -20.74
N THR A 10 13.95 -15.93 -20.48
CA THR A 10 14.07 -14.66 -19.71
C THR A 10 14.15 -14.93 -18.21
N VAL A 11 13.35 -15.90 -17.73
CA VAL A 11 13.41 -16.41 -16.35
C VAL A 11 14.69 -17.22 -16.13
N ALA A 12 15.15 -17.98 -17.13
CA ALA A 12 16.41 -18.71 -17.08
C ALA A 12 17.64 -17.80 -17.23
N VAL A 13 17.54 -16.61 -17.83
CA VAL A 13 18.63 -15.62 -17.85
C VAL A 13 18.80 -14.97 -16.47
N LEU A 14 17.70 -14.76 -15.72
CA LEU A 14 17.78 -14.41 -14.30
C LEU A 14 18.38 -15.56 -13.46
N ALA A 15 18.01 -16.80 -13.76
CA ALA A 15 18.62 -17.98 -13.11
C ALA A 15 20.10 -18.20 -13.50
N PHE A 16 20.49 -17.92 -14.75
CA PHE A 16 21.87 -18.07 -15.25
C PHE A 16 22.81 -17.01 -14.67
N SER A 17 22.27 -15.85 -14.31
CA SER A 17 23.02 -14.80 -13.61
C SER A 17 23.24 -15.15 -12.13
N ALA A 18 22.34 -15.94 -11.53
CA ALA A 18 22.48 -16.47 -10.15
C ALA A 18 23.34 -17.75 -10.07
N LEU A 19 23.54 -18.45 -11.19
CA LEU A 19 24.32 -19.69 -11.30
C LEU A 19 25.83 -19.53 -11.08
N PHE A 20 26.34 -18.32 -10.86
CA PHE A 20 27.77 -18.04 -10.62
C PHE A 20 28.15 -17.75 -9.17
N PHE A 21 27.22 -17.82 -8.21
CA PHE A 21 27.55 -17.67 -6.79
C PHE A 21 27.44 -18.98 -6.02
N PHE A 22 28.57 -19.33 -5.42
CA PHE A 22 28.86 -20.56 -4.69
C PHE A 22 27.84 -20.88 -3.59
N GLY A 23 27.71 -22.19 -3.30
CA GLY A 23 26.95 -22.71 -2.18
C GLY A 23 27.38 -22.08 -0.85
N PHE A 24 26.47 -21.35 -0.23
CA PHE A 24 26.55 -21.01 1.17
C PHE A 24 25.71 -22.02 1.95
N ALA A 25 26.38 -22.68 2.90
CA ALA A 25 25.77 -23.61 3.82
C ALA A 25 24.66 -22.91 4.62
N SER A 26 23.54 -23.60 4.85
CA SER A 26 22.51 -23.20 5.80
C SER A 26 23.15 -22.90 7.16
N PRO A 27 22.80 -21.79 7.84
CA PRO A 27 23.24 -21.58 9.20
C PRO A 27 22.75 -22.73 10.11
N PRO A 28 23.54 -23.13 11.12
CA PRO A 28 23.27 -24.31 11.93
C PRO A 28 22.02 -24.15 12.83
N THR A 29 21.02 -25.00 12.56
CA THR A 29 20.05 -25.73 13.44
C THR A 29 19.68 -25.24 14.85
N THR A 30 19.71 -23.95 15.19
CA THR A 30 19.21 -23.46 16.50
C THR A 30 18.25 -22.27 16.45
N TRP A 31 18.05 -21.63 15.31
CA TRP A 31 17.21 -20.43 15.19
C TRP A 31 16.34 -20.49 13.94
N TRP A 32 15.04 -20.22 14.09
CA TRP A 32 14.13 -19.99 12.98
C TRP A 32 14.12 -18.52 12.60
N TYR A 33 14.38 -18.26 11.33
CA TYR A 33 14.21 -16.94 10.72
C TYR A 33 13.20 -17.08 9.60
N PRO A 34 12.09 -16.32 9.62
CA PRO A 34 11.17 -16.30 8.50
C PRO A 34 11.84 -15.61 7.30
N PHE A 35 11.39 -15.96 6.10
CA PHE A 35 11.83 -15.37 4.82
C PHE A 35 13.32 -15.57 4.49
N ILE A 36 13.91 -16.70 4.87
CA ILE A 36 15.26 -17.09 4.44
C ILE A 36 15.29 -17.44 2.93
N SER A 37 16.47 -17.30 2.32
CA SER A 37 16.69 -17.67 0.91
C SER A 37 16.69 -19.19 0.70
N SER A 38 16.08 -19.65 -0.39
CA SER A 38 16.31 -21.00 -0.90
C SER A 38 16.04 -21.11 -2.40
N PHE A 39 16.93 -21.81 -3.12
CA PHE A 39 16.76 -22.20 -4.51
C PHE A 39 16.45 -23.71 -4.69
N PHE A 40 16.78 -24.53 -3.69
CA PHE A 40 16.92 -25.99 -3.88
C PHE A 40 16.51 -26.83 -2.65
N SER A 41 15.80 -26.26 -1.69
CA SER A 41 15.35 -27.00 -0.50
C SER A 41 13.83 -26.86 -0.32
N ASP A 42 13.24 -27.82 0.38
CA ASP A 42 11.78 -27.93 0.59
C ASP A 42 11.21 -26.87 1.56
N TYR A 43 11.82 -25.69 1.66
CA TYR A 43 11.32 -24.61 2.51
C TYR A 43 10.14 -23.89 1.85
N TYR A 44 9.17 -23.50 2.67
CA TYR A 44 8.21 -22.48 2.28
C TYR A 44 8.94 -21.13 2.26
N THR A 45 9.19 -20.56 1.08
CA THR A 45 9.89 -19.28 0.91
C THR A 45 9.09 -18.32 0.02
N THR A 46 9.43 -17.04 0.06
CA THR A 46 8.92 -15.98 -0.83
C THR A 46 9.76 -15.79 -2.10
N GLY A 47 10.62 -16.76 -2.43
CA GLY A 47 11.45 -16.74 -3.64
C GLY A 47 12.96 -16.93 -3.37
N PRO A 48 13.82 -16.55 -4.34
CA PRO A 48 15.25 -16.87 -4.32
C PRO A 48 16.11 -16.02 -3.36
N PHE A 49 15.61 -14.88 -2.90
CA PHE A 49 16.32 -13.96 -2.02
C PHE A 49 15.67 -13.94 -0.63
N ALA A 50 16.47 -13.73 0.43
CA ALA A 50 15.88 -13.54 1.75
C ALA A 50 15.18 -12.17 1.78
N MET A 51 13.98 -12.15 2.39
CA MET A 51 13.16 -10.94 2.54
C MET A 51 13.02 -10.64 4.03
N THR A 52 14.12 -10.29 4.69
CA THR A 52 14.07 -10.06 6.14
C THR A 52 15.22 -9.20 6.65
N SER A 53 15.03 -8.67 7.85
CA SER A 53 16.10 -8.20 8.71
C SER A 53 15.98 -8.87 10.06
N ASN A 54 17.11 -9.23 10.66
CA ASN A 54 17.12 -9.78 12.01
C ASN A 54 17.18 -8.63 13.02
N THR A 55 16.09 -8.36 13.73
CA THR A 55 16.09 -7.38 14.84
C THR A 55 15.91 -8.10 16.16
N ARG A 56 16.92 -8.90 16.54
CA ARG A 56 17.02 -9.65 17.81
C ARG A 56 18.36 -9.43 18.51
N GLU A 57 18.49 -9.97 19.71
CA GLU A 57 19.67 -9.87 20.59
C GLU A 57 20.97 -10.38 19.96
N ASP A 58 20.89 -11.30 19.00
CA ASP A 58 22.04 -11.86 18.29
C ASP A 58 22.50 -10.98 17.10
N ASN A 59 21.72 -9.95 16.73
CA ASN A 59 22.16 -8.95 15.77
C ASN A 59 23.12 -7.93 16.45
N PRO A 60 24.31 -7.66 15.86
CA PRO A 60 25.23 -6.63 16.35
C PRO A 60 24.64 -5.24 16.61
N VAL A 61 23.58 -4.82 15.89
CA VAL A 61 22.94 -3.51 16.09
C VAL A 61 22.02 -3.48 17.32
N TRP A 62 21.65 -4.62 17.91
CA TRP A 62 20.68 -4.69 19.02
C TRP A 62 21.03 -3.81 20.21
N ALA A 63 22.31 -3.76 20.59
CA ALA A 63 22.79 -2.93 21.69
C ALA A 63 22.51 -1.42 21.48
N GLN A 64 22.29 -0.99 20.24
CA GLN A 64 22.01 0.41 19.86
C GLN A 64 20.50 0.68 19.70
N ILE A 65 19.68 -0.37 19.59
CA ILE A 65 18.22 -0.27 19.40
C ILE A 65 17.52 0.54 20.51
N PRO A 66 17.85 0.44 21.81
CA PRO A 66 17.23 1.29 22.83
C PRO A 66 17.39 2.80 22.55
N THR A 67 18.58 3.22 22.12
CA THR A 67 18.87 4.62 21.77
C THR A 67 18.15 5.03 20.49
N LEU A 68 18.15 4.16 19.48
CA LEU A 68 17.41 4.37 18.24
C LEU A 68 15.90 4.51 18.50
N ASN A 69 15.32 3.62 19.31
CA ASN A 69 13.90 3.62 19.66
C ASN A 69 13.51 4.85 20.48
N LYS A 70 14.38 5.32 21.40
CA LYS A 70 14.16 6.59 22.09
C LYS A 70 14.22 7.78 21.12
N THR A 71 15.11 7.76 20.13
CA THR A 71 15.17 8.78 19.07
C THR A 71 13.88 8.83 18.28
N GLN A 72 13.42 7.66 17.82
CA GLN A 72 12.15 7.51 17.10
C GLN A 72 10.98 7.99 17.95
N ALA A 73 10.93 7.64 19.23
CA ALA A 73 9.86 8.08 20.13
C ALA A 73 9.76 9.61 20.26
N ARG A 74 10.90 10.31 20.26
CA ARG A 74 10.91 11.79 20.26
C ARG A 74 10.39 12.34 18.94
N MET A 75 10.80 11.75 17.82
CA MET A 75 10.30 12.10 16.50
C MET A 75 8.79 11.84 16.38
N THR A 76 8.29 10.67 16.80
CA THR A 76 6.86 10.35 16.86
C THR A 76 6.09 11.34 17.73
N TYR A 77 6.59 11.66 18.92
CA TYR A 77 5.96 12.66 19.78
C TYR A 77 5.81 13.99 19.03
N ALA A 78 6.89 14.49 18.42
CA ALA A 78 6.84 15.75 17.69
C ALA A 78 5.93 15.70 16.46
N MET A 79 6.00 14.62 15.68
CA MET A 79 5.23 14.46 14.44
C MET A 79 3.82 13.91 14.67
N THR A 80 3.37 13.82 15.92
CA THR A 80 1.96 13.62 16.30
C THR A 80 1.37 14.85 16.99
N ARG A 81 2.15 15.94 17.15
CA ARG A 81 1.61 17.20 17.67
C ARG A 81 1.00 18.05 16.56
N GLY A 82 -0.04 18.80 16.90
CA GLY A 82 -0.70 19.75 16.01
C GLY A 82 -1.27 19.11 14.75
N LYS A 83 -1.58 19.95 13.75
CA LYS A 83 -2.03 19.48 12.43
C LYS A 83 -0.86 19.41 11.45
N PRO A 84 -0.76 18.36 10.61
CA PRO A 84 0.15 18.38 9.47
C PRO A 84 -0.23 19.52 8.53
N ARG A 85 0.76 20.20 7.94
CA ARG A 85 0.52 21.34 7.05
C ARG A 85 1.44 21.32 5.83
N ALA A 86 1.02 20.60 4.80
CA ALA A 86 1.54 20.75 3.45
C ALA A 86 0.94 22.00 2.78
N ARG A 87 1.65 22.59 1.81
CA ARG A 87 1.15 23.75 1.05
C ARG A 87 0.42 23.37 -0.22
N VAL A 88 0.79 22.22 -0.79
CA VAL A 88 0.34 21.74 -2.10
C VAL A 88 -0.42 20.44 -1.92
N ALA A 89 -1.64 20.38 -2.43
CA ALA A 89 -2.32 19.12 -2.71
C ALA A 89 -1.97 18.71 -4.13
N TRP A 90 -1.41 17.53 -4.32
CA TRP A 90 -1.03 17.01 -5.63
C TRP A 90 -1.93 15.84 -6.01
N LEU A 91 -2.72 16.00 -7.08
CA LEU A 91 -3.56 14.92 -7.59
C LEU A 91 -2.70 13.71 -7.99
N PHE A 92 -2.96 12.57 -7.37
CA PHE A 92 -2.46 11.28 -7.82
C PHE A 92 -3.40 10.79 -8.92
N ALA A 93 -2.91 10.86 -10.17
CA ALA A 93 -3.71 10.52 -11.35
C ALA A 93 -3.81 9.00 -11.52
N GLU A 94 -2.85 8.25 -11.00
CA GLU A 94 -2.93 6.80 -10.92
C GLU A 94 -3.85 6.41 -9.75
N ALA A 95 -4.54 5.27 -9.85
CA ALA A 95 -5.28 4.72 -8.71
C ALA A 95 -4.38 3.84 -7.83
N GLU A 96 -3.42 3.17 -8.46
CA GLU A 96 -2.50 2.22 -7.84
C GLU A 96 -1.06 2.60 -8.20
N TRP A 97 -0.12 2.28 -7.31
CA TRP A 97 1.30 2.35 -7.64
C TRP A 97 1.66 1.20 -8.59
N PRO A 98 2.50 1.40 -9.62
CA PRO A 98 2.87 0.34 -10.55
C PRO A 98 3.55 -0.83 -9.84
N ASP A 99 3.06 -2.06 -10.06
CA ASP A 99 3.71 -3.32 -9.65
C ASP A 99 4.94 -3.61 -10.55
N SER A 100 5.86 -2.66 -10.66
CA SER A 100 7.08 -2.79 -11.46
C SER A 100 8.22 -3.38 -10.61
N PRO A 101 9.18 -4.14 -11.18
CA PRO A 101 10.38 -4.60 -10.48
C PRO A 101 11.16 -3.41 -9.89
N GLY A 102 10.81 -3.10 -8.65
CA GLY A 102 11.40 -2.07 -7.81
C GLY A 102 12.37 -2.64 -6.80
N ALA A 103 12.45 -3.96 -6.66
CA ALA A 103 13.37 -4.67 -5.78
C ALA A 103 14.83 -4.26 -6.04
N ILE A 104 15.36 -3.33 -5.25
CA ILE A 104 16.78 -3.01 -5.24
C ILE A 104 17.44 -4.03 -4.30
N GLY A 105 18.14 -5.01 -4.87
CA GLY A 105 19.15 -5.73 -4.10
C GLY A 105 20.35 -4.82 -3.85
N GLY A 106 20.79 -4.71 -2.59
CA GLY A 106 21.96 -3.90 -2.21
C GLY A 106 21.64 -2.69 -1.32
N VAL A 107 22.58 -1.74 -1.24
CA VAL A 107 22.53 -0.58 -0.33
C VAL A 107 21.22 0.19 -0.49
N PRO A 108 20.52 0.58 0.62
CA PRO A 108 19.25 1.28 0.53
C PRO A 108 19.36 2.63 -0.20
N ASP A 109 18.75 2.75 -1.38
CA ASP A 109 18.50 4.03 -2.06
C ASP A 109 17.02 4.16 -2.45
N PRO A 110 16.14 4.47 -1.47
CA PRO A 110 14.70 4.59 -1.69
C PRO A 110 14.36 5.70 -2.68
N ASN A 111 15.23 6.69 -2.88
CA ASN A 111 14.92 7.90 -3.65
C ASN A 111 15.52 7.89 -5.07
N SER A 112 16.18 6.80 -5.45
CA SER A 112 16.68 6.55 -6.81
C SER A 112 15.59 6.75 -7.88
N ARG A 113 14.35 6.36 -7.59
CA ARG A 113 13.20 6.45 -8.52
C ARG A 113 12.16 7.51 -8.15
N GLU A 114 12.47 8.39 -7.19
CA GLU A 114 11.56 9.48 -6.82
C GLU A 114 11.31 10.41 -8.02
N LEU A 115 10.05 10.81 -8.18
CA LEU A 115 9.55 11.61 -9.29
C LEU A 115 10.22 12.98 -9.36
N PRO A 116 10.55 13.48 -10.57
CA PRO A 116 11.17 14.79 -10.74
C PRO A 116 10.38 15.93 -10.09
N LEU A 117 9.04 15.91 -10.18
CA LEU A 117 8.17 16.90 -9.54
C LEU A 117 8.30 16.89 -8.00
N SER A 118 8.39 15.71 -7.37
CA SER A 118 8.62 15.58 -5.94
C SER A 118 9.97 16.20 -5.55
N LYS A 119 11.03 15.88 -6.31
CA LYS A 119 12.36 16.48 -6.13
C LYS A 119 12.35 17.99 -6.30
N ALA A 120 11.61 18.53 -7.27
CA ALA A 120 11.50 19.97 -7.50
C ALA A 120 10.79 20.70 -6.36
N LEU A 121 9.71 20.13 -5.82
CA LEU A 121 9.03 20.67 -4.63
C LEU A 121 9.96 20.66 -3.41
N ALA A 122 10.62 19.53 -3.15
CA ALA A 122 11.57 19.40 -2.04
C ALA A 122 12.76 20.37 -2.17
N ALA A 123 13.33 20.48 -3.37
CA ALA A 123 14.40 21.42 -3.70
C ALA A 123 14.03 22.89 -3.44
N ALA A 124 12.74 23.22 -3.49
CA ALA A 124 12.21 24.54 -3.19
C ALA A 124 11.66 24.67 -1.75
N GLY A 125 11.79 23.65 -0.91
CA GLY A 125 11.37 23.66 0.50
C GLY A 125 9.90 23.31 0.74
N TYR A 126 9.17 22.87 -0.28
CA TYR A 126 7.75 22.53 -0.17
C TYR A 126 7.54 21.07 0.22
N GLY A 127 6.68 20.87 1.22
CA GLY A 127 5.96 19.61 1.41
C GLY A 127 4.63 19.63 0.67
N TYR A 128 4.19 18.46 0.23
CA TYR A 128 2.91 18.24 -0.44
C TYR A 128 2.18 17.06 0.20
N ASP A 129 0.88 16.92 -0.05
CA ASP A 129 0.13 15.68 0.15
C ASP A 129 -0.50 15.25 -1.18
N ARG A 130 -0.56 13.94 -1.41
CA ARG A 130 -1.26 13.34 -2.53
C ARG A 130 -2.76 13.27 -2.24
N ILE A 131 -3.59 13.62 -3.22
CA ILE A 131 -5.05 13.50 -3.13
C ILE A 131 -5.56 12.58 -4.25
N SER A 132 -6.59 11.79 -3.96
CA SER A 132 -7.27 10.98 -4.97
C SER A 132 -8.26 11.81 -5.80
N ARG A 133 -8.83 11.20 -6.84
CA ARG A 133 -9.95 11.81 -7.58
C ARG A 133 -11.20 11.96 -6.71
N SER A 134 -11.46 11.00 -5.82
CA SER A 134 -12.60 11.04 -4.89
C SER A 134 -12.45 12.19 -3.90
N ASN A 135 -11.26 12.34 -3.33
CA ASN A 135 -10.89 13.47 -2.48
C ASN A 135 -11.13 14.80 -3.19
N LEU A 136 -10.60 14.96 -4.40
CA LEU A 136 -10.77 16.18 -5.17
C LEU A 136 -12.24 16.42 -5.55
N GLY A 137 -13.02 15.37 -5.83
CA GLY A 137 -14.45 15.49 -6.14
C GLY A 137 -15.32 15.97 -4.97
N SER A 138 -14.82 15.85 -3.73
CA SER A 138 -15.48 16.30 -2.50
C SER A 138 -14.79 17.52 -1.84
N ALA A 139 -13.78 18.08 -2.51
CA ALA A 139 -13.01 19.20 -1.99
C ALA A 139 -13.79 20.52 -2.05
N ASN A 140 -13.50 21.42 -1.11
CA ASN A 140 -14.11 22.75 -1.04
C ASN A 140 -13.04 23.85 -1.04
N ALA A 141 -13.42 25.08 -1.37
CA ALA A 141 -12.59 26.25 -1.16
C ALA A 141 -13.14 27.07 0.02
N ALA A 142 -12.31 27.36 1.02
CA ALA A 142 -12.69 28.18 2.15
C ALA A 142 -11.50 29.01 2.63
N GLY A 143 -11.72 30.31 2.86
CA GLY A 143 -10.66 31.20 3.37
C GLY A 143 -9.43 31.34 2.46
N GLY A 144 -9.59 31.13 1.15
CA GLY A 144 -8.49 31.11 0.18
C GLY A 144 -7.66 29.81 0.21
N GLU A 145 -8.16 28.76 0.87
CA GLU A 145 -7.51 27.45 0.94
C GLU A 145 -8.40 26.35 0.38
N LEU A 146 -7.76 25.37 -0.25
CA LEU A 146 -8.36 24.11 -0.66
C LEU A 146 -8.51 23.22 0.57
N GLU A 147 -9.74 22.85 0.89
CA GLU A 147 -10.08 21.91 1.95
C GLU A 147 -10.34 20.52 1.37
N VAL A 148 -9.59 19.51 1.85
CA VAL A 148 -9.79 18.11 1.49
C VAL A 148 -9.75 17.29 2.78
N GLY A 149 -10.92 16.84 3.26
CA GLY A 149 -11.04 16.28 4.61
C GLY A 149 -10.50 17.24 5.67
N GLU A 150 -9.57 16.78 6.49
CA GLU A 150 -8.83 17.60 7.47
C GLU A 150 -7.63 18.35 6.86
N GLY A 151 -7.26 18.03 5.62
CA GLY A 151 -6.20 18.70 4.87
C GLY A 151 -6.58 20.11 4.44
N ARG A 152 -5.60 21.01 4.42
CA ARG A 152 -5.75 22.42 4.04
C ARG A 152 -4.53 22.85 3.23
N TYR A 153 -4.76 23.33 2.02
CA TYR A 153 -3.71 23.61 1.04
C TYR A 153 -3.92 24.97 0.38
N GLN A 154 -2.87 25.60 -0.11
CA GLN A 154 -2.96 26.86 -0.85
C GLN A 154 -2.92 26.66 -2.36
N ALA A 155 -2.46 25.51 -2.82
CA ALA A 155 -2.42 25.16 -4.23
C ALA A 155 -2.87 23.72 -4.49
N LEU A 156 -3.51 23.54 -5.64
CA LEU A 156 -3.75 22.25 -6.28
C LEU A 156 -2.74 22.07 -7.41
N LEU A 157 -1.89 21.05 -7.33
CA LEU A 157 -1.00 20.62 -8.41
C LEU A 157 -1.62 19.43 -9.14
N ILE A 158 -1.72 19.54 -10.47
CA ILE A 158 -2.12 18.46 -11.36
C ILE A 158 -0.97 18.20 -12.34
N SER A 159 -0.60 16.93 -12.51
CA SER A 159 0.45 16.52 -13.45
C SER A 159 -0.05 15.40 -14.37
N ASP A 160 0.13 15.56 -15.67
CA ASP A 160 -0.09 14.53 -16.71
C ASP A 160 -1.40 13.75 -16.56
N LEU A 161 -2.54 14.43 -16.70
CA LEU A 161 -3.86 13.81 -16.57
C LEU A 161 -4.40 13.40 -17.94
N ASN A 162 -4.18 12.15 -18.34
CA ASN A 162 -4.59 11.65 -19.66
C ASN A 162 -6.12 11.58 -19.89
N ALA A 163 -6.89 11.33 -18.83
CA ALA A 163 -8.34 11.21 -18.88
C ALA A 163 -8.99 11.54 -17.54
N VAL A 164 -10.17 12.15 -17.58
CA VAL A 164 -10.86 12.69 -16.40
C VAL A 164 -12.37 12.69 -16.59
N SER A 165 -13.18 12.65 -15.53
CA SER A 165 -14.61 12.86 -15.68
C SER A 165 -14.92 14.35 -15.94
N PRO A 166 -15.92 14.69 -16.77
CA PRO A 166 -16.39 16.07 -16.92
C PRO A 166 -16.78 16.73 -15.59
N GLU A 167 -17.28 15.94 -14.65
CA GLU A 167 -17.67 16.37 -13.31
C GLU A 167 -16.45 16.83 -12.49
N LEU A 168 -15.34 16.10 -12.57
CA LEU A 168 -14.11 16.48 -11.87
C LEU A 168 -13.47 17.73 -12.46
N LEU A 169 -13.50 17.91 -13.80
CA LEU A 169 -13.06 19.16 -14.43
C LEU A 169 -13.93 20.35 -14.03
N THR A 170 -15.25 20.14 -13.93
CA THR A 170 -16.17 21.17 -13.41
C THR A 170 -15.76 21.57 -12.00
N ASN A 171 -15.41 20.61 -11.15
CA ASN A 171 -14.97 20.91 -9.79
C ASN A 171 -13.64 21.65 -9.76
N ILE A 172 -12.66 21.24 -10.58
CA ILE A 172 -11.36 21.94 -10.70
C ILE A 172 -11.57 23.41 -11.13
N ALA A 173 -12.40 23.65 -12.15
CA ALA A 173 -12.73 25.00 -12.60
C ALA A 173 -13.39 25.82 -11.49
N SER A 174 -14.39 25.24 -10.81
CA SER A 174 -15.08 25.87 -9.67
C SER A 174 -14.12 26.26 -8.53
N LEU A 175 -13.15 25.40 -8.21
CA LEU A 175 -12.11 25.70 -7.21
C LEU A 175 -11.23 26.87 -7.66
N ALA A 176 -10.81 26.89 -8.93
CA ALA A 176 -10.02 27.99 -9.48
C ALA A 176 -10.79 29.32 -9.48
N GLU A 177 -12.07 29.32 -9.85
CA GLU A 177 -12.95 30.50 -9.81
C GLU A 177 -13.16 31.03 -8.39
N GLN A 178 -13.11 30.14 -7.39
CA GLN A 178 -13.16 30.49 -5.97
C GLN A 178 -11.80 30.98 -5.42
N GLY A 179 -10.79 31.14 -6.28
CA GLY A 179 -9.49 31.71 -5.94
C GLY A 179 -8.45 30.70 -5.44
N ILE A 180 -8.66 29.40 -5.63
CA ILE A 180 -7.64 28.40 -5.36
C ILE A 180 -6.61 28.40 -6.51
N GLU A 181 -5.34 28.49 -6.17
CA GLU A 181 -4.26 28.40 -7.16
C GLU A 181 -4.18 26.97 -7.72
N VAL A 182 -4.54 26.81 -9.00
CA VAL A 182 -4.43 25.53 -9.71
C VAL A 182 -3.22 25.56 -10.63
N LEU A 183 -2.20 24.78 -10.29
CA LEU A 183 -1.00 24.62 -11.09
C LEU A 183 -1.10 23.35 -11.94
N TRP A 184 -0.78 23.48 -13.23
CA TRP A 184 -0.81 22.38 -14.18
C TRP A 184 0.58 22.10 -14.76
N HIS A 185 1.05 20.87 -14.63
CA HIS A 185 2.28 20.38 -15.25
C HIS A 185 1.98 19.30 -16.29
N GLY A 186 2.59 19.42 -17.47
CA GLY A 186 2.44 18.41 -18.53
C GLY A 186 1.08 18.48 -19.25
N SER A 187 0.58 17.33 -19.69
CA SER A 187 -0.55 17.26 -20.62
C SER A 187 -1.92 17.49 -19.95
N MET A 188 -2.82 18.17 -20.67
CA MET A 188 -4.25 18.27 -20.33
C MET A 188 -5.03 17.06 -20.87
N PRO A 189 -6.15 16.67 -20.24
CA PRO A 189 -6.96 15.55 -20.70
C PRO A 189 -7.69 15.88 -22.00
N GLU A 190 -7.69 14.95 -22.95
CA GLU A 190 -8.41 15.13 -24.23
C GLU A 190 -9.74 14.35 -24.27
N ARG A 191 -9.99 13.54 -23.23
CA ARG A 191 -11.09 12.59 -23.19
C ARG A 191 -11.63 12.34 -21.79
N ALA A 192 -12.87 11.88 -21.75
CA ALA A 192 -13.49 11.35 -20.55
C ALA A 192 -12.94 9.95 -20.20
N ARG A 193 -13.10 9.54 -18.93
CA ARG A 193 -12.98 8.12 -18.53
C ARG A 193 -14.29 7.36 -18.81
N GLY A 194 -14.16 6.07 -19.04
CA GLY A 194 -15.30 5.16 -19.21
C GLY A 194 -15.94 5.15 -20.59
N TRP A 195 -16.82 4.17 -20.82
CA TRP A 195 -17.35 3.83 -22.15
C TRP A 195 -18.70 4.47 -22.46
N ALA A 196 -19.63 4.50 -21.50
CA ALA A 196 -20.96 5.07 -21.71
C ALA A 196 -20.89 6.54 -22.15
N ASP A 197 -21.61 6.87 -23.23
CA ASP A 197 -21.68 8.20 -23.85
C ASP A 197 -20.32 8.87 -24.13
N ASN A 198 -19.27 8.06 -24.37
CA ASN A 198 -17.89 8.56 -24.45
C ASN A 198 -17.69 9.72 -25.44
N MET A 199 -18.27 9.68 -26.64
CA MET A 199 -18.08 10.75 -27.64
C MET A 199 -18.58 12.11 -27.13
N ARG A 200 -19.77 12.12 -26.50
CA ARG A 200 -20.36 13.33 -25.92
C ARG A 200 -19.56 13.81 -24.72
N ARG A 201 -19.12 12.87 -23.87
CA ARG A 201 -18.33 13.18 -22.67
C ARG A 201 -16.93 13.69 -23.04
N ASP A 202 -16.31 13.14 -24.09
CA ASP A 202 -15.03 13.60 -24.63
C ASP A 202 -15.13 15.02 -25.19
N GLN A 203 -16.20 15.30 -25.95
CA GLN A 203 -16.46 16.66 -26.41
C GLN A 203 -16.57 17.63 -25.23
N ARG A 204 -17.34 17.27 -24.19
CA ARG A 204 -17.47 18.08 -22.98
C ARG A 204 -16.12 18.28 -22.28
N VAL A 205 -15.27 17.26 -22.20
CA VAL A 205 -13.91 17.40 -21.64
C VAL A 205 -13.09 18.42 -22.43
N ARG A 206 -13.09 18.34 -23.78
CA ARG A 206 -12.34 19.30 -24.62
C ARG A 206 -12.84 20.74 -24.43
N GLU A 207 -14.15 20.95 -24.46
CA GLU A 207 -14.76 22.26 -24.23
C GLU A 207 -14.42 22.84 -22.84
N GLN A 208 -14.42 21.98 -21.81
CA GLN A 208 -14.07 22.37 -20.45
C GLN A 208 -12.57 22.67 -20.31
N VAL A 209 -11.69 21.93 -20.98
CA VAL A 209 -10.25 22.18 -20.97
C VAL A 209 -9.92 23.51 -21.63
N GLU A 210 -10.57 23.85 -22.75
CA GLU A 210 -10.40 25.16 -23.38
C GLU A 210 -10.74 26.29 -22.40
N SER A 211 -11.86 26.16 -21.68
CA SER A 211 -12.29 27.14 -20.67
C SER A 211 -11.33 27.20 -19.47
N LEU A 212 -10.94 26.02 -18.95
CA LEU A 212 -10.07 25.86 -17.80
C LEU A 212 -8.65 26.40 -18.04
N SER A 213 -8.16 26.35 -19.27
CA SER A 213 -6.81 26.81 -19.62
C SER A 213 -6.53 28.27 -19.22
N SER A 214 -7.58 29.10 -19.15
CA SER A 214 -7.49 30.51 -18.72
C SER A 214 -7.52 30.71 -17.20
N LEU A 215 -7.91 29.66 -16.44
CA LEU A 215 -8.07 29.69 -14.99
C LEU A 215 -6.91 29.03 -14.23
N VAL A 216 -5.99 28.35 -14.95
CA VAL A 216 -4.89 27.59 -14.34
C VAL A 216 -3.54 28.19 -14.70
N THR A 217 -2.56 27.98 -13.82
CA THR A 217 -1.17 28.36 -14.06
C THR A 217 -0.40 27.15 -14.60
N TYR A 218 -0.05 27.20 -15.89
CA TYR A 218 0.86 26.19 -16.46
C TYR A 218 2.28 26.39 -15.95
N VAL A 219 2.90 25.31 -15.49
CA VAL A 219 4.21 25.38 -14.83
C VAL A 219 5.17 24.32 -15.32
N ALA A 220 6.35 24.78 -15.76
CA ALA A 220 7.48 23.92 -16.06
C ALA A 220 8.14 23.43 -14.76
N LEU A 221 8.73 22.23 -14.81
CA LEU A 221 9.30 21.55 -13.64
C LEU A 221 10.30 22.43 -12.89
N GLU A 222 11.23 23.04 -13.62
CA GLU A 222 12.30 23.90 -13.11
C GLU A 222 11.80 25.25 -12.56
N LYS A 223 10.56 25.63 -12.90
CA LYS A 223 9.93 26.88 -12.44
C LYS A 223 8.91 26.68 -11.33
N LEU A 224 8.61 25.44 -10.94
CA LEU A 224 7.58 25.12 -9.94
C LEU A 224 7.76 25.89 -8.64
N GLY A 225 8.94 25.81 -8.02
CA GLY A 225 9.21 26.48 -6.75
C GLY A 225 9.30 28.01 -6.84
N GLU A 226 9.66 28.57 -7.99
CA GLU A 226 9.62 30.02 -8.24
C GLU A 226 8.18 30.49 -8.41
N THR A 227 7.38 29.76 -9.19
CA THR A 227 5.97 30.06 -9.47
C THR A 227 5.15 30.06 -8.18
N LEU A 228 5.29 29.05 -7.32
CA LEU A 228 4.59 29.01 -6.03
C LEU A 228 4.89 30.24 -5.16
N ARG A 229 6.15 30.71 -5.12
CA ARG A 229 6.53 31.93 -4.38
C ARG A 229 5.93 33.19 -4.98
N LEU A 230 5.92 33.31 -6.31
CA LEU A 230 5.30 34.45 -7.00
C LEU A 230 3.79 34.52 -6.76
N LEU A 231 3.14 33.37 -6.55
CA LEU A 231 1.73 33.27 -6.15
C LEU A 231 1.52 33.51 -4.64
N GLY A 232 2.56 33.88 -3.88
CA GLY A 232 2.46 34.14 -2.44
C GLY A 232 2.33 32.88 -1.58
N ILE A 233 2.62 31.71 -2.12
CA ILE A 233 2.58 30.43 -1.40
C ILE A 233 3.97 30.14 -0.89
N ASP A 234 4.32 30.62 0.31
CA ASP A 234 5.66 30.40 0.85
C ASP A 234 5.82 29.02 1.54
N PRO A 235 6.96 28.34 1.37
CA PRO A 235 7.28 27.14 2.13
C PRO A 235 7.50 27.50 3.60
N ALA A 236 7.57 26.50 4.49
CA ALA A 236 7.83 26.74 5.91
C ALA A 236 9.19 27.41 6.14
N LEU A 237 10.18 26.96 5.35
CA LEU A 237 11.56 27.40 5.39
C LEU A 237 12.07 27.54 3.95
N SER A 238 12.74 28.65 3.66
CA SER A 238 13.38 28.91 2.37
C SER A 238 14.90 29.03 2.53
N PRO A 239 15.71 28.53 1.59
CA PRO A 239 17.16 28.76 1.58
C PRO A 239 17.49 30.26 1.52
N ALA A 240 18.24 30.76 2.50
CA ALA A 240 18.57 32.18 2.62
C ALA A 240 19.53 32.68 1.52
N ASP A 241 20.26 31.77 0.87
CA ASP A 241 21.13 32.06 -0.26
C ASP A 241 20.44 31.92 -1.62
N GLY A 242 19.12 31.63 -1.63
CA GLY A 242 18.34 31.41 -2.84
C GLY A 242 18.71 30.13 -3.61
N ARG A 243 19.58 29.28 -3.06
CA ARG A 243 19.96 27.98 -3.67
C ARG A 243 18.93 26.91 -3.34
N THR A 244 19.16 25.69 -3.83
CA THR A 244 18.35 24.51 -3.53
C THR A 244 18.37 24.15 -2.04
N MET A 245 17.19 23.85 -1.49
CA MET A 245 17.02 23.29 -0.16
C MET A 245 17.79 21.98 -0.04
N GLN A 246 18.63 21.86 0.99
CA GLN A 246 19.48 20.68 1.20
C GLN A 246 18.87 19.65 2.17
N PHE A 247 17.69 19.93 2.73
CA PHE A 247 17.01 19.03 3.66
C PHE A 247 15.60 18.72 3.17
N ARG A 248 15.17 17.47 3.36
CA ARG A 248 13.73 17.14 3.31
C ARG A 248 13.05 17.70 4.53
N SER A 249 11.80 18.12 4.39
CA SER A 249 11.09 18.72 5.49
C SER A 249 9.63 18.28 5.61
N GLN A 250 9.16 18.21 6.85
CA GLN A 250 7.75 18.02 7.15
C GLN A 250 7.33 18.98 8.27
N ARG A 251 6.18 19.63 8.11
CA ARG A 251 5.69 20.69 9.00
C ARG A 251 4.46 20.23 9.78
N ARG A 252 4.42 20.62 11.06
CA ARG A 252 3.25 20.54 11.94
C ARG A 252 2.96 21.93 12.52
N VAL A 253 1.69 22.32 12.52
CA VAL A 253 1.21 23.59 13.08
C VAL A 253 0.53 23.34 14.41
N LEU A 254 1.00 24.02 15.45
CA LEU A 254 0.50 23.97 16.82
C LEU A 254 -0.13 25.33 17.16
N GLU A 255 -0.81 25.42 18.30
CA GLU A 255 -1.33 26.68 18.81
C GLU A 255 -0.20 27.69 19.10
N SER A 256 0.87 27.19 19.73
CA SER A 256 2.00 27.97 20.23
C SER A 256 3.10 28.24 19.20
N GLY A 257 3.03 27.66 18.00
CA GLY A 257 4.12 27.72 17.03
C GLY A 257 4.05 26.66 15.94
N GLU A 258 5.19 26.42 15.31
CA GLU A 258 5.34 25.43 14.24
C GLU A 258 6.56 24.56 14.43
N LEU A 259 6.37 23.25 14.27
CA LEU A 259 7.45 22.27 14.24
C LEU A 259 7.78 21.93 12.79
N VAL A 260 9.06 22.00 12.45
CA VAL A 260 9.57 21.57 11.15
C VAL A 260 10.63 20.50 11.37
N LEU A 261 10.33 19.28 10.94
CA LEU A 261 11.31 18.20 10.84
C LEU A 261 12.20 18.47 9.62
N LEU A 262 13.51 18.27 9.79
CA LEU A 262 14.53 18.44 8.76
C LEU A 262 15.40 17.19 8.70
N PHE A 263 15.46 16.56 7.53
CA PHE A 263 16.24 15.35 7.29
C PHE A 263 17.32 15.61 6.25
N ASN A 264 18.58 15.31 6.61
CA ASN A 264 19.69 15.30 5.69
C ASN A 264 19.83 13.91 5.07
N GLU A 265 19.35 13.72 3.85
CA GLU A 265 19.42 12.45 3.12
C GLU A 265 20.82 12.14 2.54
N GLN A 266 21.81 13.01 2.76
CA GLN A 266 23.13 12.91 2.14
C GLN A 266 24.12 12.15 3.03
N ASP A 267 25.14 11.56 2.41
CA ASP A 267 26.26 10.87 3.07
C ASP A 267 27.31 11.81 3.67
N ARG A 268 27.01 13.11 3.72
CA ARG A 268 27.89 14.13 4.31
C ARG A 268 27.09 15.09 5.19
N PRO A 269 27.72 15.67 6.23
CA PRO A 269 27.13 16.77 6.97
C PRO A 269 26.78 17.96 6.05
N VAL A 270 25.70 18.65 6.40
CA VAL A 270 25.20 19.81 5.66
C VAL A 270 24.93 20.94 6.62
N LYS A 271 25.43 22.13 6.23
CA LYS A 271 25.15 23.39 6.91
C LYS A 271 24.54 24.38 5.92
N GLN A 272 23.33 24.86 6.21
CA GLN A 272 22.61 25.81 5.35
C GLN A 272 21.87 26.85 6.20
N GLY A 273 21.88 28.11 5.74
CA GLY A 273 21.04 29.17 6.32
C GLY A 273 19.63 29.11 5.76
N LEU A 274 18.62 29.03 6.62
CA LEU A 274 17.21 28.95 6.26
C LEU A 274 16.42 30.13 6.84
N THR A 275 15.51 30.68 6.06
CA THR A 275 14.63 31.78 6.44
C THR A 275 13.22 31.23 6.67
N PRO A 276 12.68 31.33 7.89
CA PRO A 276 11.28 30.99 8.14
C PRO A 276 10.31 31.96 7.47
N SER A 277 9.19 31.44 6.96
CA SER A 277 8.12 32.29 6.41
C SER A 277 7.19 32.87 7.48
N MET A 278 7.12 32.26 8.66
CA MET A 278 6.37 32.78 9.78
C MET A 278 7.21 33.77 10.61
N ASP A 279 6.55 34.78 11.18
CA ASP A 279 7.11 35.55 12.27
C ASP A 279 7.22 34.68 13.53
N PHE A 280 8.37 34.73 14.19
CA PHE A 280 8.62 33.96 15.40
C PHE A 280 9.35 34.81 16.44
N ARG A 281 9.10 34.51 17.72
CA ARG A 281 9.81 35.13 18.85
C ARG A 281 11.08 34.35 19.23
N ARG A 282 11.04 33.03 19.05
CA ARG A 282 12.09 32.11 19.50
C ARG A 282 12.15 30.92 18.56
N ALA A 283 13.36 30.55 18.13
CA ALA A 283 13.62 29.36 17.35
C ALA A 283 14.44 28.37 18.17
N VAL A 284 13.92 27.15 18.36
CA VAL A 284 14.55 26.11 19.17
C VAL A 284 14.94 24.93 18.28
N PHE A 285 16.22 24.60 18.26
CA PHE A 285 16.76 23.45 17.54
C PHE A 285 16.81 22.23 18.44
N LEU A 286 16.19 21.15 17.97
CA LEU A 286 15.94 19.93 18.72
C LEU A 286 16.73 18.77 18.10
N ASN A 287 17.47 18.06 18.97
CA ASN A 287 18.18 16.86 18.60
C ASN A 287 17.41 15.62 19.11
N PRO A 288 16.80 14.80 18.23
CA PRO A 288 16.04 13.63 18.67
C PRO A 288 16.94 12.54 19.27
N GLU A 289 18.23 12.47 18.92
CA GLU A 289 19.15 11.45 19.43
C GLU A 289 19.42 11.67 20.93
N THR A 290 19.68 12.93 21.31
CA THR A 290 20.04 13.29 22.69
C THR A 290 18.85 13.84 23.50
N GLY A 291 17.81 14.32 22.85
CA GLY A 291 16.73 15.10 23.46
C GLY A 291 17.12 16.55 23.75
N ALA A 292 18.33 16.99 23.37
CA ALA A 292 18.79 18.36 23.61
C ALA A 292 17.94 19.36 22.83
N ALA A 293 17.65 20.49 23.48
CA ALA A 293 16.99 21.65 22.89
C ALA A 293 17.88 22.87 23.10
N ARG A 294 18.20 23.60 22.04
CA ARG A 294 19.02 24.82 22.10
C ARG A 294 18.39 25.93 21.29
N ASP A 295 18.52 27.16 21.76
CA ASP A 295 18.09 28.32 20.99
C ASP A 295 19.00 28.57 19.79
N LEU A 296 18.39 28.95 18.67
CA LEU A 296 19.10 29.50 17.53
C LEU A 296 18.93 31.01 17.52
N THR A 297 20.04 31.70 17.27
CA THR A 297 20.05 33.12 16.97
C THR A 297 20.01 33.30 15.46
N GLN A 298 19.30 34.33 15.01
CA GLN A 298 19.34 34.73 13.60
C GLN A 298 20.73 35.25 13.23
N GLY A 299 21.16 34.91 12.03
CA GLY A 299 22.34 35.47 11.39
C GLY A 299 22.12 36.92 10.94
N PRO A 300 23.15 37.55 10.34
CA PRO A 300 23.09 38.95 9.93
C PRO A 300 22.01 39.30 8.90
N ARG A 301 21.47 38.30 8.17
CA ARG A 301 20.41 38.47 7.17
C ARG A 301 19.07 37.92 7.66
N GLY A 302 18.93 37.64 8.97
CA GLY A 302 17.72 37.07 9.56
C GLY A 302 17.61 35.54 9.43
N GLU A 303 18.63 34.87 8.87
CA GLU A 303 18.61 33.44 8.61
C GLU A 303 18.91 32.59 9.86
N LEU A 304 18.34 31.41 9.96
CA LEU A 304 18.69 30.39 10.94
C LEU A 304 19.70 29.43 10.33
N VAL A 305 20.90 29.35 10.90
CA VAL A 305 21.94 28.44 10.41
C VAL A 305 21.69 27.04 10.96
N ILE A 306 21.26 26.14 10.08
CA ILE A 306 20.96 24.74 10.40
C ILE A 306 22.14 23.88 10.00
N ASP A 307 22.57 23.00 10.92
CA ASP A 307 23.66 22.04 10.73
C ASP A 307 23.16 20.65 11.12
N ILE A 308 23.16 19.74 10.15
CA ILE A 308 22.67 18.36 10.31
C ILE A 308 23.74 17.40 9.81
N PRO A 309 24.18 16.43 10.64
CA PRO A 309 25.08 15.37 10.21
C PRO A 309 24.52 14.55 9.03
N ALA A 310 25.39 13.79 8.36
CA ALA A 310 24.98 12.85 7.32
C ALA A 310 23.86 11.92 7.82
N ARG A 311 22.85 11.68 7.00
CA ARG A 311 21.76 10.71 7.29
C ARG A 311 21.03 10.94 8.63
N ARG A 312 21.04 12.16 9.17
CA ARG A 312 20.41 12.48 10.46
C ARG A 312 19.23 13.42 10.32
N THR A 313 18.37 13.38 11.34
CA THR A 313 17.17 14.20 11.45
C THR A 313 17.32 15.19 12.61
N ARG A 314 16.84 16.41 12.40
CA ARG A 314 16.69 17.43 13.45
C ARG A 314 15.29 18.02 13.37
N LEU A 315 14.85 18.69 14.42
CA LEU A 315 13.62 19.47 14.36
C LEU A 315 13.90 20.92 14.74
N LEU A 316 13.13 21.81 14.13
CA LEU A 316 13.12 23.23 14.43
C LEU A 316 11.74 23.60 14.95
N TYR A 317 11.68 24.15 16.15
CA TYR A 317 10.45 24.66 16.74
C TYR A 317 10.45 26.18 16.72
N LEU A 318 9.53 26.78 15.97
CA LEU A 318 9.35 28.22 15.83
C LEU A 318 8.18 28.67 16.70
N HIS A 319 8.48 29.33 17.84
CA HIS A 319 7.45 29.84 18.73
C HIS A 319 6.85 31.14 18.19
N ARG A 320 5.52 31.23 18.17
CA ARG A 320 4.81 32.46 17.83
C ARG A 320 5.10 33.58 18.85
N PRO A 321 5.10 34.85 18.42
CA PRO A 321 5.00 35.98 19.33
C PRO A 321 3.72 35.87 20.16
N ALA A 322 3.77 36.22 21.45
CA ALA A 322 2.57 36.22 22.28
C ALA A 322 1.57 37.25 21.74
N THR A 323 0.39 36.81 21.29
CA THR A 323 -0.70 37.73 20.94
C THR A 323 -1.27 38.32 22.22
N ARG A 324 -1.37 39.65 22.29
CA ARG A 324 -2.02 40.34 23.40
C ARG A 324 -3.54 40.12 23.24
N THR A 325 -4.13 39.43 24.21
CA THR A 325 -5.57 39.17 24.45
C THR A 325 -6.37 38.45 23.36
N VAL A 326 -6.69 37.17 23.61
CA VAL A 326 -8.09 36.71 23.80
C VAL A 326 -8.07 35.73 24.97
N GLY A 327 -9.03 35.87 25.88
CA GLY A 327 -9.12 35.13 27.12
C GLY A 327 -9.49 33.65 26.92
N GLU A 328 -9.27 32.93 28.01
CA GLU A 328 -9.90 31.67 28.38
C GLU A 328 -9.65 30.48 27.44
N ASN A 329 -8.99 29.47 28.02
CA ASN A 329 -9.02 28.07 27.60
C ASN A 329 -10.26 27.77 26.75
N ALA A 330 -10.10 27.53 25.45
CA ALA A 330 -11.10 26.78 24.72
C ALA A 330 -11.21 25.41 25.42
N PRO A 331 -12.33 25.09 26.08
CA PRO A 331 -12.48 23.79 26.72
C PRO A 331 -12.51 22.75 25.60
N GLY A 332 -11.47 21.90 25.53
CA GLY A 332 -11.46 20.76 24.60
C GLY A 332 -10.28 20.65 23.64
N ALA A 333 -9.29 21.55 23.64
CA ALA A 333 -8.05 21.31 22.91
C ALA A 333 -7.28 20.14 23.57
N GLY A 334 -7.21 18.99 22.90
CA GLY A 334 -6.52 17.81 23.40
C GLY A 334 -5.01 18.02 23.53
N ASP A 335 -4.34 17.21 24.38
CA ASP A 335 -2.87 17.18 24.60
C ASP A 335 -2.04 17.17 23.30
N GLU A 336 -2.60 16.65 22.21
CA GLU A 336 -1.97 16.62 20.89
C GLU A 336 -1.70 18.00 20.28
N PHE A 337 -2.37 19.08 20.68
CA PHE A 337 -2.10 20.43 20.14
C PHE A 337 -1.03 21.21 20.92
N THR A 338 -0.62 20.69 22.07
CA THR A 338 0.33 21.34 22.97
C THR A 338 1.74 20.75 22.85
N TRP A 339 2.76 21.60 23.05
CA TRP A 339 4.16 21.19 23.11
C TRP A 339 4.69 21.26 24.53
N ASP A 340 5.22 20.14 25.01
CA ASP A 340 5.98 20.05 26.27
C ASP A 340 7.41 19.52 26.06
N PHE A 341 8.38 20.25 26.62
CA PHE A 341 9.82 19.93 26.53
C PHE A 341 10.24 18.80 27.47
N ALA A 342 9.51 18.54 28.56
CA ALA A 342 9.81 17.40 29.42
C ALA A 342 9.43 16.09 28.72
N THR A 343 8.22 16.04 28.14
CA THR A 343 7.70 14.97 27.30
C THR A 343 8.57 14.76 26.07
N TRP A 344 9.03 15.83 25.40
CA TRP A 344 10.01 15.71 24.31
C TRP A 344 11.29 14.99 24.75
N ARG A 345 11.84 15.32 25.93
CA ARG A 345 13.08 14.70 26.42
C ARG A 345 12.87 13.23 26.76
N ASN A 346 11.72 12.90 27.35
CA ASN A 346 11.34 11.57 27.80
C ASN A 346 9.90 11.25 27.34
N PRO A 347 9.71 10.85 26.08
CA PRO A 347 8.39 10.58 25.53
C PRO A 347 7.76 9.36 26.22
N PRO A 348 6.42 9.30 26.35
CA PRO A 348 5.74 8.16 26.92
C PRO A 348 5.87 6.95 25.99
N ARG A 349 5.72 5.75 26.56
CA ARG A 349 5.85 4.46 25.85
C ARG A 349 5.01 4.39 24.56
N ALA A 350 3.81 4.98 24.55
CA ALA A 350 2.92 5.01 23.39
C ALA A 350 3.50 5.71 22.14
N MET A 351 4.57 6.50 22.28
CA MET A 351 5.27 7.15 21.16
C MET A 351 6.39 6.30 20.58
N HIS A 352 6.80 5.24 21.28
CA HIS A 352 7.87 4.35 20.83
C HIS A 352 7.45 3.54 19.59
N PRO A 353 8.42 3.10 18.78
CA PRO A 353 8.13 2.29 17.59
C PRO A 353 7.52 0.94 17.98
N GLN A 354 6.94 0.29 16.99
CA GLN A 354 6.41 -1.08 17.10
C GLN A 354 7.40 -2.06 16.48
N ILE A 355 7.30 -3.34 16.82
CA ILE A 355 8.03 -4.43 16.17
C ILE A 355 7.07 -5.56 15.81
N ARG A 356 7.18 -6.09 14.59
CA ARG A 356 6.45 -7.29 14.17
C ARG A 356 7.14 -8.51 14.76
N TRP A 357 6.39 -9.35 15.45
CA TRP A 357 6.86 -10.53 16.17
C TRP A 357 6.34 -11.79 15.48
N TRP A 358 7.26 -12.52 14.88
CA TRP A 358 6.96 -13.70 14.08
C TRP A 358 6.89 -14.94 14.96
N TRP A 359 5.80 -15.71 14.86
CA TRP A 359 5.69 -17.03 15.50
C TRP A 359 5.55 -18.14 14.45
N PRO A 360 6.20 -19.31 14.65
CA PRO A 360 6.10 -20.45 13.74
C PRO A 360 4.79 -21.18 14.02
N GLY A 361 3.68 -20.59 13.58
CA GLY A 361 2.35 -20.97 14.03
C GLY A 361 2.19 -20.81 15.54
N ASN A 362 1.72 -21.85 16.24
CA ASN A 362 1.64 -21.87 17.71
C ASN A 362 2.72 -22.74 18.37
N ALA A 363 3.82 -23.06 17.66
CA ALA A 363 4.92 -23.83 18.22
C ALA A 363 5.80 -22.96 19.13
N VAL A 364 5.17 -22.44 20.19
CA VAL A 364 5.71 -21.46 21.14
C VAL A 364 5.40 -21.93 22.57
N THR A 365 6.14 -21.40 23.54
CA THR A 365 5.89 -21.67 24.95
C THR A 365 5.59 -20.39 25.71
N ARG A 366 4.66 -20.44 26.66
CA ARG A 366 4.34 -19.28 27.51
C ARG A 366 5.58 -18.67 28.18
N GLY A 367 6.54 -19.49 28.62
CA GLY A 367 7.75 -19.01 29.29
C GLY A 367 8.59 -18.12 28.38
N GLU A 368 8.90 -18.61 27.18
CA GLU A 368 9.71 -17.87 26.21
C GLU A 368 8.97 -16.63 25.70
N LEU A 369 7.67 -16.72 25.42
CA LEU A 369 6.87 -15.58 25.00
C LEU A 369 6.95 -14.41 26.00
N LEU A 370 6.88 -14.69 27.29
CA LEU A 370 6.99 -13.65 28.32
C LEU A 370 8.43 -13.12 28.43
N ALA A 371 9.44 -13.97 28.24
CA ALA A 371 10.84 -13.56 28.25
C ALA A 371 11.16 -12.63 27.06
N GLU A 372 10.75 -13.01 25.85
CA GLU A 372 10.95 -12.22 24.62
C GLU A 372 10.19 -10.90 24.66
N LEU A 373 8.93 -10.90 25.11
CA LEU A 373 8.18 -9.64 25.28
C LEU A 373 8.87 -8.69 26.26
N ASN A 374 9.44 -9.21 27.34
CA ASN A 374 10.25 -8.42 28.26
C ASN A 374 11.54 -7.92 27.58
N SER A 375 12.21 -8.73 26.76
CA SER A 375 13.39 -8.29 26.01
C SER A 375 13.06 -7.16 25.03
N ILE A 376 11.98 -7.31 24.27
CA ILE A 376 11.42 -6.29 23.37
C ILE A 376 11.09 -5.00 24.14
N TYR A 377 10.49 -5.11 25.32
CA TYR A 377 10.23 -3.97 26.20
C TYR A 377 11.52 -3.25 26.63
N GLN A 378 12.55 -4.00 27.05
CA GLN A 378 13.85 -3.46 27.45
C GLN A 378 14.58 -2.81 26.27
N ALA A 379 14.42 -3.34 25.06
CA ALA A 379 14.90 -2.75 23.81
C ALA A 379 14.19 -1.43 23.44
N GLY A 380 13.16 -1.05 24.20
CA GLY A 380 12.52 0.25 24.07
C GLY A 380 11.37 0.27 23.08
N PHE A 381 10.80 -0.85 22.68
CA PHE A 381 9.59 -0.86 21.85
C PHE A 381 8.35 -0.51 22.68
N GLY A 382 7.37 0.12 22.04
CA GLY A 382 6.09 0.51 22.65
C GLY A 382 4.97 -0.49 22.41
N SER A 383 5.11 -1.31 21.37
CA SER A 383 4.09 -2.25 20.91
C SER A 383 4.74 -3.43 20.21
N VAL A 384 4.04 -4.55 20.20
CA VAL A 384 4.30 -5.65 19.28
C VAL A 384 3.13 -5.82 18.31
N GLU A 385 3.39 -6.33 17.13
CA GLU A 385 2.39 -6.87 16.22
C GLU A 385 2.62 -8.38 16.10
N LEU A 386 1.62 -9.19 16.41
CA LEU A 386 1.73 -10.63 16.30
C LEU A 386 1.39 -11.09 14.88
N GLN A 387 2.37 -11.70 14.20
CA GLN A 387 2.18 -12.35 12.91
C GLN A 387 2.62 -13.82 12.98
N THR A 388 1.67 -14.74 12.79
CA THR A 388 1.93 -16.19 12.85
C THR A 388 1.92 -16.78 11.46
N LEU A 389 2.97 -17.52 11.09
CA LEU A 389 3.14 -18.03 9.73
C LEU A 389 4.08 -19.24 9.71
N THR A 390 4.15 -19.94 8.57
CA THR A 390 4.99 -21.14 8.37
C THR A 390 6.23 -20.91 7.51
N ILE A 391 6.45 -19.67 7.04
CA ILE A 391 7.55 -19.34 6.13
C ILE A 391 8.92 -19.57 6.80
N GLY A 392 9.90 -19.99 6.00
CA GLY A 392 11.24 -20.33 6.48
C GLY A 392 11.34 -21.70 7.16
N LEU A 393 10.28 -22.52 7.15
CA LEU A 393 10.28 -23.92 7.61
C LEU A 393 10.19 -24.89 6.43
N THR A 394 10.83 -26.06 6.56
CA THR A 394 10.73 -27.11 5.53
C THR A 394 9.40 -27.85 5.61
N GLU A 395 8.93 -28.37 4.47
CA GLU A 395 7.73 -29.22 4.42
C GLU A 395 7.85 -30.44 5.34
N GLY A 396 9.01 -31.11 5.36
CA GLY A 396 9.27 -32.22 6.28
C GLY A 396 9.20 -31.82 7.75
N HIS A 397 9.69 -30.63 8.10
CA HIS A 397 9.59 -30.07 9.45
C HIS A 397 8.15 -29.75 9.83
N LEU A 398 7.43 -29.07 8.94
CA LEU A 398 6.02 -28.73 9.14
C LEU A 398 5.16 -29.97 9.36
N ARG A 399 5.38 -31.03 8.58
CA ARG A 399 4.69 -32.32 8.77
C ARG A 399 5.03 -32.98 10.11
N ARG A 400 6.31 -32.95 10.53
CA ARG A 400 6.76 -33.54 11.81
C ARG A 400 6.18 -32.82 13.03
N HIS A 401 6.13 -31.49 13.00
CA HIS A 401 5.69 -30.65 14.12
C HIS A 401 4.29 -30.06 13.90
N GLN A 402 3.47 -30.67 13.04
CA GLN A 402 2.17 -30.12 12.65
C GLN A 402 1.23 -29.88 13.83
N SER A 403 1.31 -30.72 14.87
CA SER A 403 0.43 -30.67 16.04
C SER A 403 0.67 -29.44 16.92
N SER A 404 1.85 -28.82 16.84
CA SER A 404 2.17 -27.58 17.55
C SER A 404 2.10 -26.36 16.62
N ILE A 405 2.56 -26.47 15.38
CA ILE A 405 2.58 -25.36 14.41
C ILE A 405 1.17 -25.01 13.95
N TYR A 406 0.40 -25.98 13.42
CA TYR A 406 -0.90 -25.75 12.79
C TYR A 406 -2.05 -25.66 13.80
N GLN A 407 -1.92 -24.72 14.72
CA GLN A 407 -2.83 -24.49 15.84
C GLN A 407 -3.29 -23.04 15.93
N VAL A 408 -2.99 -22.20 14.93
CA VAL A 408 -3.44 -20.80 14.94
C VAL A 408 -4.96 -20.74 14.94
N GLY A 409 -5.51 -19.96 15.88
CA GLY A 409 -6.93 -19.88 16.17
C GLY A 409 -7.49 -20.94 17.13
N SER A 410 -6.70 -21.92 17.55
CA SER A 410 -7.14 -22.89 18.56
C SER A 410 -7.19 -22.27 19.97
N ALA A 411 -7.83 -22.95 20.91
CA ALA A 411 -7.88 -22.52 22.30
C ALA A 411 -6.47 -22.39 22.93
N ALA A 412 -5.53 -23.26 22.54
CA ALA A 412 -4.14 -23.19 23.02
C ALA A 412 -3.43 -21.94 22.49
N TYR A 413 -3.61 -21.63 21.20
CA TYR A 413 -3.08 -20.41 20.61
C TYR A 413 -3.64 -19.15 21.27
N LEU A 414 -4.97 -19.07 21.40
CA LEU A 414 -5.63 -17.92 22.01
C LEU A 414 -5.25 -17.75 23.49
N ALA A 415 -4.93 -18.84 24.21
CA ALA A 415 -4.36 -18.76 25.55
C ALA A 415 -2.95 -18.13 25.58
N HIS A 416 -2.09 -18.44 24.60
CA HIS A 416 -0.79 -17.78 24.47
C HIS A 416 -0.93 -16.30 24.11
N VAL A 417 -1.81 -15.96 23.16
CA VAL A 417 -2.10 -14.55 22.81
C VAL A 417 -2.61 -13.80 24.04
N LYS A 418 -3.53 -14.39 24.81
CA LYS A 418 -4.04 -13.78 26.04
C LYS A 418 -2.94 -13.56 27.09
N ALA A 419 -2.00 -14.49 27.21
CA ALA A 419 -0.88 -14.36 28.13
C ALA A 419 0.05 -13.20 27.77
N ILE A 420 0.35 -13.00 26.48
CA ILE A 420 1.17 -11.86 26.04
C ILE A 420 0.43 -10.54 26.19
N MET A 421 -0.89 -10.50 25.97
CA MET A 421 -1.69 -9.28 26.14
C MET A 421 -1.76 -8.86 27.61
N ALA A 422 -1.91 -9.83 28.53
CA ALA A 422 -1.86 -9.58 29.97
C ALA A 422 -0.50 -8.99 30.41
N GLU A 423 0.59 -9.55 29.89
CA GLU A 423 1.93 -9.06 30.22
C GLU A 423 2.21 -7.70 29.56
N ALA A 424 1.75 -7.48 28.32
CA ALA A 424 1.86 -6.20 27.65
C ALA A 424 1.13 -5.09 28.43
N GLU A 425 -0.08 -5.35 28.93
CA GLU A 425 -0.82 -4.43 29.80
C GLU A 425 -0.01 -4.10 31.08
N ARG A 426 0.57 -5.13 31.72
CA ARG A 426 1.44 -4.94 32.90
C ARG A 426 2.67 -4.07 32.62
N LEU A 427 3.22 -4.16 31.41
CA LEU A 427 4.38 -3.40 30.94
C LEU A 427 4.01 -2.01 30.37
N GLY A 428 2.72 -1.72 30.19
CA GLY A 428 2.25 -0.50 29.52
C GLY A 428 2.53 -0.49 28.01
N MET A 429 2.58 -1.67 27.39
CA MET A 429 2.70 -1.89 25.94
C MET A 429 1.35 -2.21 25.31
N THR A 430 1.27 -2.03 23.99
CA THR A 430 0.13 -2.47 23.18
C THR A 430 0.46 -3.72 22.37
N VAL A 431 -0.58 -4.47 21.97
CA VAL A 431 -0.49 -5.61 21.08
C VAL A 431 -1.42 -5.37 19.90
N ASP A 432 -0.87 -5.39 18.70
CA ASP A 432 -1.63 -5.49 17.46
C ASP A 432 -1.68 -6.95 17.03
N LEU A 433 -2.80 -7.35 16.42
CA LEU A 433 -2.96 -8.71 15.89
C LEU A 433 -3.13 -8.63 14.38
N THR A 434 -2.23 -9.27 13.63
CA THR A 434 -2.56 -9.65 12.26
C THR A 434 -3.80 -10.52 12.33
N LEU A 435 -4.87 -10.10 11.65
CA LEU A 435 -6.09 -10.88 11.66
C LEU A 435 -5.83 -12.12 10.80
N GLY A 436 -5.58 -13.26 11.45
CA GLY A 436 -5.27 -14.51 10.76
C GLY A 436 -3.80 -14.91 10.76
N SER A 437 -3.41 -15.70 9.76
CA SER A 437 -2.08 -16.30 9.63
C SER A 437 -1.63 -16.27 8.18
N GLY A 438 -0.43 -15.74 7.92
CA GLY A 438 0.04 -15.53 6.55
C GLY A 438 -0.73 -14.43 5.81
N TRP A 439 -0.70 -14.47 4.48
CA TRP A 439 -1.37 -13.50 3.60
C TRP A 439 -1.80 -14.15 2.28
N SER A 440 -2.77 -13.64 1.54
CA SER A 440 -3.73 -12.60 1.94
C SER A 440 -4.80 -13.17 2.89
N SER A 441 -5.82 -12.38 3.25
CA SER A 441 -6.85 -12.78 4.22
C SER A 441 -7.62 -14.04 3.79
N GLY A 442 -7.69 -15.03 4.68
CA GLY A 442 -8.41 -16.28 4.42
C GLY A 442 -8.04 -17.38 5.42
N GLY A 443 -8.36 -18.63 5.07
CA GLY A 443 -8.02 -19.82 5.85
C GLY A 443 -8.96 -21.00 5.60
N PRO A 444 -8.67 -22.19 6.16
CA PRO A 444 -9.44 -23.42 5.92
C PRO A 444 -10.93 -23.37 6.29
N PHE A 445 -11.33 -22.36 7.08
CA PHE A 445 -12.71 -22.10 7.46
C PHE A 445 -13.51 -21.35 6.39
N ILE A 446 -12.89 -20.86 5.32
CA ILE A 446 -13.57 -20.22 4.18
C ILE A 446 -14.13 -21.32 3.28
N ASP A 447 -15.47 -21.40 3.20
CA ASP A 447 -16.17 -22.41 2.40
C ASP A 447 -17.29 -21.84 1.50
N GLN A 448 -17.89 -20.70 1.87
CA GLN A 448 -19.02 -20.12 1.14
C GLN A 448 -18.59 -19.07 0.13
N TYR A 449 -17.61 -18.26 0.49
CA TYR A 449 -17.15 -17.13 -0.30
C TYR A 449 -15.62 -17.14 -0.47
N PRO A 450 -15.03 -18.21 -1.03
CA PRO A 450 -13.64 -18.16 -1.48
C PRO A 450 -13.52 -17.17 -2.65
N GLU A 451 -12.32 -16.63 -2.86
CA GLU A 451 -12.00 -15.74 -3.97
C GLU A 451 -12.43 -16.35 -5.32
N GLN A 452 -13.10 -15.52 -6.15
CA GLN A 452 -13.67 -15.95 -7.41
C GLN A 452 -12.97 -15.28 -8.59
N GLN A 453 -13.04 -15.93 -9.75
CA GLN A 453 -12.56 -15.37 -11.01
C GLN A 453 -13.49 -15.71 -12.18
N LEU A 454 -13.33 -14.99 -13.30
CA LEU A 454 -13.81 -15.44 -14.60
C LEU A 454 -12.67 -16.04 -15.43
N LEU A 455 -12.93 -17.25 -15.91
CA LEU A 455 -12.16 -17.95 -16.93
C LEU A 455 -12.69 -17.60 -18.31
N ARG A 456 -11.83 -17.78 -19.32
CA ARG A 456 -12.21 -17.63 -20.73
C ARG A 456 -11.68 -18.78 -21.57
N SER A 457 -12.59 -19.46 -22.27
CA SER A 457 -12.28 -20.42 -23.32
C SER A 457 -12.74 -19.91 -24.67
N ARG A 458 -12.07 -20.31 -25.77
CA ARG A 458 -12.30 -19.70 -27.08
C ARG A 458 -12.20 -20.68 -28.25
N VAL A 459 -12.92 -20.37 -29.33
CA VAL A 459 -12.80 -21.02 -30.64
C VAL A 459 -12.98 -19.98 -31.74
N ASP A 460 -12.21 -20.11 -32.82
CA ASP A 460 -12.35 -19.27 -34.02
C ASP A 460 -13.20 -19.98 -35.05
N VAL A 461 -14.14 -19.27 -35.67
CA VAL A 461 -15.07 -19.77 -36.68
C VAL A 461 -15.14 -18.81 -37.85
N VAL A 462 -15.39 -19.33 -39.05
CA VAL A 462 -15.53 -18.54 -40.28
C VAL A 462 -16.93 -18.71 -40.83
N GLY A 463 -17.72 -17.64 -40.79
CA GLY A 463 -19.06 -17.64 -41.36
C GLY A 463 -19.10 -17.19 -42.83
N PRO A 464 -20.26 -17.27 -43.49
CA PRO A 464 -21.55 -17.63 -42.88
C PRO A 464 -21.67 -19.13 -42.63
N MET A 465 -22.12 -19.53 -41.43
CA MET A 465 -22.39 -20.95 -41.13
C MET A 465 -23.41 -21.13 -40.00
N ALA A 466 -24.13 -22.25 -40.03
CA ALA A 466 -24.96 -22.70 -38.91
C ALA A 466 -24.10 -23.49 -37.92
N LEU A 467 -23.67 -22.86 -36.82
CA LEU A 467 -22.89 -23.52 -35.79
C LEU A 467 -23.79 -24.36 -34.90
N ASP A 468 -23.47 -25.65 -34.76
CA ASP A 468 -24.01 -26.54 -33.73
C ASP A 468 -22.84 -27.32 -33.12
N ALA A 469 -22.26 -26.78 -32.04
CA ALA A 469 -21.03 -27.29 -31.44
C ALA A 469 -21.13 -27.31 -29.92
N PRO A 470 -20.35 -28.17 -29.23
CA PRO A 470 -20.19 -28.02 -27.79
C PRO A 470 -19.51 -26.68 -27.46
N LEU A 471 -19.76 -26.15 -26.27
CA LEU A 471 -19.01 -25.00 -25.76
C LEU A 471 -17.53 -25.36 -25.59
N PRO A 472 -16.58 -24.43 -25.85
CA PRO A 472 -15.18 -24.68 -25.56
C PRO A 472 -14.99 -24.85 -24.05
N PRO A 473 -14.41 -25.98 -23.58
CA PRO A 473 -14.36 -26.29 -22.16
C PRO A 473 -13.47 -25.32 -21.40
N ALA A 474 -13.80 -25.03 -20.14
CA ALA A 474 -12.95 -24.29 -19.23
C ALA A 474 -11.58 -24.99 -19.07
N GLN A 475 -10.52 -24.20 -18.93
CA GLN A 475 -9.15 -24.67 -18.82
C GLN A 475 -8.45 -23.96 -17.66
N GLU A 476 -7.42 -24.61 -17.13
CA GLU A 476 -6.56 -24.02 -16.11
C GLU A 476 -5.92 -22.71 -16.64
N PRO A 477 -5.99 -21.61 -15.86
CA PRO A 477 -5.41 -20.34 -16.26
C PRO A 477 -3.90 -20.40 -16.46
N THR A 478 -3.40 -19.58 -17.39
CA THR A 478 -1.95 -19.54 -17.70
C THR A 478 -1.09 -18.91 -16.60
N TYR A 479 -1.70 -18.21 -15.63
CA TYR A 479 -0.99 -17.59 -14.51
C TYR A 479 -0.59 -18.58 -13.40
N VAL A 480 -1.21 -19.77 -13.36
CA VAL A 480 -1.04 -20.75 -12.27
C VAL A 480 0.41 -21.20 -12.15
N MET A 481 0.99 -21.72 -13.24
CA MET A 481 2.37 -22.21 -13.22
C MET A 481 3.39 -21.11 -12.89
N PRO A 482 3.37 -19.91 -13.51
CA PRO A 482 4.26 -18.82 -13.12
C PRO A 482 4.08 -18.38 -11.65
N THR A 483 2.85 -18.33 -11.14
CA THR A 483 2.58 -17.96 -9.74
C THR A 483 3.18 -18.97 -8.77
N ASN A 484 2.90 -20.26 -8.98
CA ASN A 484 3.43 -21.34 -8.14
C ASN A 484 4.96 -21.51 -8.24
N TRP A 485 5.57 -20.97 -9.29
CA TRP A 485 7.03 -20.89 -9.39
C TRP A 485 7.63 -19.79 -8.50
N VAL A 486 6.91 -18.68 -8.30
CA VAL A 486 7.36 -17.58 -7.42
C VAL A 486 7.15 -17.95 -5.95
N ILE A 487 5.95 -18.42 -5.60
CA ILE A 487 5.63 -18.93 -4.26
C ILE A 487 4.92 -20.28 -4.40
N LYS A 488 5.56 -21.34 -3.92
CA LYS A 488 5.06 -22.73 -4.01
C LYS A 488 3.67 -22.85 -3.36
N ASP A 489 2.80 -23.63 -4.00
CA ASP A 489 1.45 -23.99 -3.53
C ASP A 489 0.48 -22.80 -3.29
N THR A 490 0.78 -21.63 -3.86
CA THR A 490 -0.10 -20.45 -3.80
C THR A 490 -1.43 -20.69 -4.50
N ILE A 491 -1.42 -21.36 -5.66
CA ILE A 491 -2.61 -21.78 -6.38
C ILE A 491 -2.72 -23.30 -6.29
N GLY A 492 -3.82 -23.78 -5.70
CA GLY A 492 -4.14 -25.20 -5.58
C GLY A 492 -4.60 -25.84 -6.89
N ALA A 493 -5.19 -27.03 -6.79
CA ALA A 493 -5.73 -27.74 -7.94
C ALA A 493 -6.84 -26.93 -8.63
N PHE A 494 -6.87 -26.98 -9.96
CA PHE A 494 -7.89 -26.30 -10.77
C PHE A 494 -9.31 -26.70 -10.36
N ASP A 495 -10.11 -25.69 -9.97
CA ASP A 495 -11.53 -25.89 -9.68
C ASP A 495 -12.32 -26.05 -10.99
N SER A 496 -12.62 -27.32 -11.31
CA SER A 496 -13.40 -27.70 -12.49
C SER A 496 -14.91 -27.49 -12.32
N ASN A 497 -15.39 -27.09 -11.13
CA ASN A 497 -16.80 -26.75 -10.90
C ASN A 497 -17.11 -25.36 -11.44
N VAL A 498 -17.24 -25.28 -12.76
CA VAL A 498 -17.40 -24.02 -13.47
C VAL A 498 -18.87 -23.69 -13.73
N ARG A 499 -19.22 -22.40 -13.63
CA ARG A 499 -20.56 -21.88 -13.96
C ARG A 499 -20.49 -20.92 -15.14
N LEU A 500 -21.13 -21.27 -16.26
CA LEU A 500 -21.20 -20.38 -17.43
C LEU A 500 -21.86 -19.04 -17.06
N GLN A 501 -21.20 -17.93 -17.38
CA GLN A 501 -21.69 -16.57 -17.15
C GLN A 501 -22.15 -15.89 -18.44
N ALA A 502 -21.39 -16.07 -19.53
CA ALA A 502 -21.70 -15.50 -20.82
C ALA A 502 -21.02 -16.28 -21.96
N VAL A 503 -21.57 -16.18 -23.17
CA VAL A 503 -20.91 -16.54 -24.42
C VAL A 503 -20.94 -15.34 -25.36
N VAL A 504 -19.76 -14.88 -25.78
CA VAL A 504 -19.61 -13.69 -26.62
C VAL A 504 -19.00 -14.06 -27.97
N ALA A 505 -19.59 -13.55 -29.05
CA ALA A 505 -18.97 -13.51 -30.36
C ALA A 505 -18.38 -12.13 -30.62
N ALA A 506 -17.18 -12.07 -31.18
CA ALA A 506 -16.59 -10.85 -31.72
C ALA A 506 -15.86 -11.15 -33.02
N GLN A 507 -15.95 -10.24 -33.99
CA GLN A 507 -15.09 -10.29 -35.16
C GLN A 507 -13.64 -10.11 -34.73
N ILE A 508 -12.73 -10.87 -35.33
CA ILE A 508 -11.32 -10.86 -34.98
C ILE A 508 -10.44 -10.50 -36.17
N ASP A 509 -9.50 -9.58 -35.95
CA ASP A 509 -8.39 -9.31 -36.85
C ASP A 509 -7.07 -9.72 -36.17
N THR A 510 -6.43 -10.74 -36.74
CA THR A 510 -5.15 -11.29 -36.27
C THR A 510 -3.92 -10.63 -36.89
N GLY A 511 -4.10 -9.67 -37.80
CA GLY A 511 -3.03 -8.86 -38.38
C GLY A 511 -2.40 -7.87 -37.38
N THR A 512 -2.98 -7.74 -36.19
CA THR A 512 -2.51 -6.88 -35.09
C THR A 512 -2.01 -7.71 -33.90
N SER A 513 -1.16 -7.12 -33.06
CA SER A 513 -0.64 -7.76 -31.84
C SER A 513 -0.70 -6.80 -30.64
N PRO A 514 -1.58 -7.03 -29.64
CA PRO A 514 -2.53 -8.15 -29.56
C PRO A 514 -3.62 -8.07 -30.65
N PRO A 515 -4.35 -9.17 -30.94
CA PRO A 515 -5.43 -9.16 -31.93
C PRO A 515 -6.51 -8.13 -31.61
N THR A 516 -7.12 -7.57 -32.65
CA THR A 516 -8.19 -6.58 -32.54
C THR A 516 -9.54 -7.28 -32.57
N LEU A 517 -10.42 -6.94 -31.63
CA LEU A 517 -11.81 -7.40 -31.59
C LEU A 517 -12.78 -6.26 -31.91
N SER A 518 -13.86 -6.59 -32.61
CA SER A 518 -14.96 -5.66 -32.92
C SER A 518 -16.30 -6.40 -33.05
N GLY A 519 -17.41 -5.67 -33.19
CA GLY A 519 -18.73 -6.29 -33.42
C GLY A 519 -19.15 -7.28 -32.33
N PHE A 520 -18.94 -6.90 -31.05
CA PHE A 520 -19.24 -7.74 -29.89
C PHE A 520 -20.74 -8.04 -29.78
N VAL A 521 -21.09 -9.30 -29.61
CA VAL A 521 -22.47 -9.77 -29.41
C VAL A 521 -22.49 -10.80 -28.28
N ASP A 522 -23.35 -10.58 -27.29
CA ASP A 522 -23.71 -11.62 -26.32
C ASP A 522 -24.66 -12.61 -26.99
N ILE A 523 -24.21 -13.86 -27.15
CA ILE A 523 -24.95 -14.95 -27.76
C ILE A 523 -25.30 -16.04 -26.74
N THR A 524 -25.32 -15.70 -25.44
CA THR A 524 -25.62 -16.64 -24.36
C THR A 524 -27.00 -17.27 -24.53
N GLU A 525 -27.98 -16.54 -25.07
CA GLU A 525 -29.34 -17.06 -25.32
C GLU A 525 -29.37 -18.22 -26.33
N PHE A 526 -28.33 -18.36 -27.16
CA PHE A 526 -28.20 -19.45 -28.14
C PHE A 526 -27.57 -20.72 -27.54
N VAL A 527 -27.33 -20.75 -26.22
CA VAL A 527 -26.76 -21.88 -25.51
C VAL A 527 -27.85 -22.68 -24.82
N SER A 528 -27.83 -24.00 -25.03
CA SER A 528 -28.69 -24.94 -24.32
C SER A 528 -27.84 -26.11 -23.80
N GLY A 529 -27.75 -26.25 -22.48
CA GLY A 529 -26.84 -27.19 -21.85
C GLY A 529 -25.38 -26.85 -22.20
N ASN A 530 -24.65 -27.84 -22.72
CA ASN A 530 -23.25 -27.64 -23.17
C ASN A 530 -23.12 -27.39 -24.68
N ARG A 531 -24.19 -27.01 -25.39
CA ARG A 531 -24.14 -26.78 -26.84
C ARG A 531 -24.57 -25.36 -27.19
N ILE A 532 -23.91 -24.80 -28.18
CA ILE A 532 -24.26 -23.52 -28.80
C ILE A 532 -24.86 -23.77 -30.19
N LYS A 533 -25.99 -23.10 -30.47
CA LYS A 533 -26.67 -23.14 -31.76
C LYS A 533 -26.88 -21.73 -32.30
N TRP A 534 -25.95 -21.25 -33.12
CA TRP A 534 -25.92 -19.87 -33.57
C TRP A 534 -25.66 -19.76 -35.08
N GLN A 535 -26.32 -18.83 -35.75
CA GLN A 535 -26.07 -18.50 -37.16
C GLN A 535 -24.93 -17.49 -37.22
N VAL A 536 -23.71 -17.99 -37.49
CA VAL A 536 -22.51 -17.16 -37.60
C VAL A 536 -22.64 -16.31 -38.86
N PRO A 537 -22.60 -14.97 -38.78
CA PRO A 537 -22.63 -14.11 -39.96
C PRO A 537 -21.35 -14.25 -40.79
N ALA A 538 -21.32 -13.68 -41.99
CA ALA A 538 -20.10 -13.65 -42.81
C ALA A 538 -18.94 -12.97 -42.07
N GLY A 539 -17.74 -13.55 -42.15
CA GLY A 539 -16.51 -13.05 -41.54
C GLY A 539 -15.84 -14.04 -40.57
N GLU A 540 -14.67 -13.65 -40.05
CA GLU A 540 -13.95 -14.41 -39.02
C GLU A 540 -14.38 -13.93 -37.63
N TYR A 541 -14.84 -14.87 -36.81
CA TYR A 541 -15.30 -14.61 -35.45
C TYR A 541 -14.51 -15.42 -34.44
N ARG A 542 -14.24 -14.80 -33.30
CA ARG A 542 -13.85 -15.49 -32.09
C ARG A 542 -15.05 -15.62 -31.17
N LEU A 543 -15.43 -16.86 -30.89
CA LEU A 543 -16.41 -17.20 -29.86
C LEU A 543 -15.69 -17.45 -28.55
N MET A 544 -16.17 -16.84 -27.47
CA MET A 544 -15.61 -16.97 -26.13
C MET A 544 -16.68 -17.35 -25.13
N ALA A 545 -16.47 -18.45 -24.40
CA ALA A 545 -17.28 -18.83 -23.26
C ALA A 545 -16.58 -18.35 -21.98
N PHE A 546 -17.32 -17.66 -21.12
CA PHE A 546 -16.84 -17.13 -19.85
C PHE A 546 -17.46 -17.92 -18.72
N TYR A 547 -16.60 -18.45 -17.86
CA TYR A 547 -17.00 -19.30 -16.74
C TYR A 547 -16.54 -18.72 -15.44
N GLN A 548 -17.38 -18.75 -14.41
CA GLN A 548 -16.98 -18.43 -13.05
C GLN A 548 -16.55 -19.71 -12.32
N ASN A 549 -15.46 -19.63 -11.55
CA ASN A 549 -15.04 -20.64 -10.59
C ASN A 549 -14.30 -20.01 -9.40
N ASN A 550 -13.93 -20.84 -8.43
CA ASN A 550 -12.99 -20.44 -7.38
C ASN A 550 -11.60 -20.22 -8.00
N SER A 551 -10.85 -19.22 -7.51
CA SER A 551 -9.48 -18.97 -7.98
C SER A 551 -8.49 -20.08 -7.58
N ALA A 552 -8.88 -20.93 -6.63
CA ALA A 552 -8.03 -21.88 -5.91
C ALA A 552 -6.80 -21.22 -5.26
N HIS A 553 -6.87 -19.90 -5.03
CA HIS A 553 -5.84 -19.14 -4.35
C HIS A 553 -5.84 -19.49 -2.86
N ASN A 554 -4.68 -19.92 -2.36
CA ASN A 554 -4.45 -20.24 -0.97
C ASN A 554 -3.70 -19.12 -0.26
N VAL A 555 -4.02 -18.92 1.02
CA VAL A 555 -3.26 -18.10 1.95
C VAL A 555 -1.84 -18.64 2.04
N ALA A 556 -0.87 -17.84 1.61
CA ALA A 556 0.55 -18.14 1.70
C ALA A 556 0.99 -18.26 3.15
N ALA A 557 1.81 -19.27 3.44
CA ALA A 557 2.39 -19.52 4.76
C ALA A 557 1.36 -19.65 5.92
N SER A 558 0.14 -20.07 5.61
CA SER A 558 -0.92 -20.37 6.59
C SER A 558 -0.45 -21.37 7.67
N ALA A 559 -0.78 -21.08 8.93
CA ALA A 559 -0.52 -21.94 10.09
C ALA A 559 -1.81 -22.35 10.83
N TYR A 560 -2.96 -22.32 10.15
CA TYR A 560 -4.23 -22.80 10.72
C TYR A 560 -4.26 -24.33 10.82
N THR A 561 -5.10 -24.88 11.69
CA THR A 561 -5.40 -26.32 11.65
C THR A 561 -5.97 -26.72 10.28
N GLY A 562 -5.37 -27.72 9.63
CA GLY A 562 -5.70 -28.10 8.24
C GLY A 562 -5.09 -27.19 7.17
N GLY A 563 -4.31 -26.17 7.57
CA GLY A 563 -3.77 -25.15 6.67
C GLY A 563 -2.70 -25.65 5.70
N LEU A 564 -2.11 -26.82 5.96
CA LEU A 564 -1.17 -27.48 5.06
C LEU A 564 -1.83 -27.99 3.76
N ASP A 565 -3.13 -28.29 3.80
CA ASP A 565 -3.84 -28.92 2.67
C ASP A 565 -4.61 -27.90 1.82
N LEU A 566 -5.49 -27.10 2.44
CA LEU A 566 -6.33 -26.12 1.76
C LEU A 566 -6.60 -24.92 2.67
N SER A 567 -6.23 -23.71 2.23
CA SER A 567 -6.47 -22.46 2.96
C SER A 567 -6.98 -21.38 2.02
N PRO A 568 -8.26 -21.37 1.60
CA PRO A 568 -8.71 -20.46 0.57
C PRO A 568 -8.60 -18.98 1.00
N VAL A 569 -8.13 -18.13 0.09
CA VAL A 569 -8.26 -16.68 0.19
C VAL A 569 -9.75 -16.32 0.06
N VAL A 570 -10.22 -15.38 0.88
CA VAL A 570 -11.62 -14.98 0.89
C VAL A 570 -11.97 -14.07 -0.30
N ASP A 571 -13.24 -14.03 -0.71
CA ASP A 571 -13.73 -13.07 -1.69
C ASP A 571 -13.62 -11.62 -1.16
N HIS A 572 -12.79 -10.83 -1.83
CA HIS A 572 -12.57 -9.41 -1.52
C HIS A 572 -13.48 -8.46 -2.33
N LEU A 573 -14.29 -9.00 -3.25
CA LEU A 573 -15.13 -8.25 -4.20
C LEU A 573 -16.62 -8.45 -3.94
N GLY A 574 -16.99 -8.85 -2.73
CA GLY A 574 -18.39 -8.91 -2.31
C GLY A 574 -18.57 -8.90 -0.79
N PRO A 575 -19.76 -8.54 -0.30
CA PRO A 575 -20.03 -8.42 1.13
C PRO A 575 -20.12 -9.78 1.86
N GLY A 576 -20.27 -10.87 1.11
CA GLY A 576 -20.29 -12.24 1.64
C GLY A 576 -18.95 -12.66 2.24
N GLY A 577 -17.86 -12.38 1.52
CA GLY A 577 -16.51 -12.77 1.93
C GLY A 577 -16.08 -12.14 3.25
N VAL A 578 -16.15 -10.81 3.37
CA VAL A 578 -15.81 -10.14 4.63
C VAL A 578 -16.69 -10.58 5.81
N ARG A 579 -17.97 -10.88 5.56
CA ARG A 579 -18.89 -11.35 6.61
C ARG A 579 -18.50 -12.74 7.09
N GLU A 580 -18.22 -13.66 6.18
CA GLU A 580 -17.77 -15.00 6.52
C GLU A 580 -16.45 -14.96 7.29
N TYR A 581 -15.48 -14.17 6.81
CA TYR A 581 -14.19 -13.99 7.46
C TYR A 581 -14.33 -13.43 8.88
N ILE A 582 -15.17 -12.43 9.08
CA ILE A 582 -15.47 -11.87 10.41
C ILE A 582 -16.14 -12.90 11.33
N GLU A 583 -17.19 -13.59 10.86
CA GLU A 583 -17.97 -14.49 11.73
C GLU A 583 -17.21 -15.76 12.08
N LYS A 584 -16.39 -16.28 11.16
CA LYS A 584 -15.65 -17.54 11.37
C LYS A 584 -14.29 -17.37 12.02
N LEU A 585 -13.63 -16.22 11.84
CA LEU A 585 -12.31 -15.94 12.41
C LEU A 585 -12.37 -14.80 13.42
N GLY A 586 -12.66 -13.59 12.96
CA GLY A 586 -12.42 -12.38 13.73
C GLY A 586 -13.23 -12.30 15.03
N LYS A 587 -14.52 -12.59 14.96
CA LYS A 587 -15.41 -12.54 16.13
C LYS A 587 -15.06 -13.60 17.18
N PRO A 588 -14.92 -14.90 16.84
CA PRO A 588 -14.45 -15.91 17.80
C PRO A 588 -13.12 -15.56 18.48
N TRP A 589 -12.17 -15.01 17.71
CA TRP A 589 -10.86 -14.62 18.25
C TRP A 589 -10.98 -13.48 19.26
N LEU A 590 -11.62 -12.38 18.89
CA LEU A 590 -11.76 -11.24 19.80
C LEU A 590 -12.59 -11.56 21.05
N GLU A 591 -13.60 -12.44 20.93
CA GLU A 591 -14.38 -12.91 22.09
C GLU A 591 -13.53 -13.75 23.06
N ALA A 592 -12.68 -14.64 22.55
CA ALA A 592 -11.82 -15.48 23.39
C ALA A 592 -10.73 -14.71 24.16
N LEU A 593 -10.32 -13.54 23.63
CA LEU A 593 -9.28 -12.70 24.23
C LEU A 593 -9.78 -11.85 25.40
N LEU A 594 -11.09 -11.70 25.58
CA LEU A 594 -11.67 -10.92 26.69
C LEU A 594 -11.14 -11.35 28.07
N PRO A 595 -10.88 -10.41 29.00
CA PRO A 595 -11.19 -8.98 28.92
C PRO A 595 -10.15 -8.15 28.16
N TYR A 596 -9.06 -8.75 27.68
CA TYR A 596 -8.06 -8.04 26.90
C TYR A 596 -8.54 -7.77 25.48
N LYS A 597 -8.00 -6.72 24.88
CA LYS A 597 -8.36 -6.29 23.54
C LYS A 597 -7.11 -5.75 22.83
N PRO A 598 -6.89 -6.12 21.55
CA PRO A 598 -5.76 -5.58 20.81
C PRO A 598 -5.94 -4.09 20.55
N ASP A 599 -4.85 -3.36 20.41
CA ASP A 599 -4.91 -1.93 20.08
C ASP A 599 -5.42 -1.75 18.64
N ALA A 600 -4.87 -2.54 17.71
CA ALA A 600 -5.38 -2.69 16.36
C ALA A 600 -5.48 -4.16 15.91
N VAL A 601 -6.42 -4.42 15.00
CA VAL A 601 -6.24 -5.53 14.05
C VAL A 601 -5.50 -5.00 12.82
N PHE A 602 -4.55 -5.78 12.34
CA PHE A 602 -3.73 -5.47 11.19
C PHE A 602 -4.16 -6.33 10.00
N VAL A 603 -4.27 -5.69 8.84
CA VAL A 603 -4.37 -6.34 7.53
C VAL A 603 -3.13 -5.94 6.74
N ASP A 604 -2.36 -6.97 6.39
CA ASP A 604 -1.12 -6.88 5.63
C ASP A 604 -1.38 -6.45 4.17
N SER A 605 -0.31 -6.27 3.39
CA SER A 605 -0.42 -6.04 1.96
C SER A 605 -1.22 -7.15 1.26
N PHE A 606 -1.72 -6.83 0.07
CA PHE A 606 -2.57 -7.73 -0.70
C PHE A 606 -1.82 -8.29 -1.91
N GLU A 607 -1.77 -9.61 -2.04
CA GLU A 607 -1.17 -10.31 -3.18
C GLU A 607 -2.25 -11.05 -3.96
N LEU A 608 -3.32 -10.33 -4.32
CA LEU A 608 -4.52 -10.92 -4.93
C LEU A 608 -4.28 -11.40 -6.36
N ILE A 609 -4.98 -12.47 -6.76
CA ILE A 609 -4.70 -13.23 -7.99
C ILE A 609 -5.99 -13.65 -8.69
N GLY A 610 -5.98 -13.71 -10.02
CA GLY A 610 -7.04 -14.35 -10.82
C GLY A 610 -6.88 -14.08 -12.31
N GLU A 611 -7.50 -14.89 -13.17
CA GLU A 611 -7.49 -14.68 -14.63
C GLU A 611 -8.24 -13.38 -14.97
N LEU A 612 -9.40 -13.20 -14.32
CA LEU A 612 -10.11 -11.94 -14.20
C LEU A 612 -10.82 -11.96 -12.83
N PRO A 613 -10.33 -11.25 -11.80
CA PRO A 613 -10.94 -11.22 -10.47
C PRO A 613 -12.43 -10.87 -10.52
N TRP A 614 -13.26 -11.62 -9.79
CA TRP A 614 -14.71 -11.48 -9.93
C TRP A 614 -15.45 -11.73 -8.63
N SER A 615 -16.74 -11.41 -8.61
CA SER A 615 -17.70 -11.88 -7.59
C SER A 615 -19.09 -11.98 -8.20
N SER A 616 -19.98 -12.72 -7.55
CA SER A 616 -21.36 -12.91 -8.02
C SER A 616 -22.16 -11.60 -8.15
N VAL A 617 -21.82 -10.58 -7.37
CA VAL A 617 -22.49 -9.27 -7.37
C VAL A 617 -21.98 -8.32 -8.46
N PHE A 618 -20.91 -8.69 -9.17
CA PHE A 618 -20.18 -7.75 -10.03
C PHE A 618 -21.02 -7.23 -11.20
N PHE A 619 -21.82 -8.09 -11.85
CA PHE A 619 -22.67 -7.65 -12.97
C PHE A 619 -23.69 -6.60 -12.55
N GLU A 620 -24.33 -6.78 -11.40
CA GLU A 620 -25.31 -5.85 -10.86
C GLU A 620 -24.66 -4.52 -10.47
N ALA A 621 -23.53 -4.59 -9.76
CA ALA A 621 -22.75 -3.42 -9.39
C ALA A 621 -22.30 -2.63 -10.62
N PHE A 622 -21.79 -3.32 -11.65
CA PHE A 622 -21.35 -2.70 -12.89
C PHE A 622 -22.49 -1.97 -13.60
N GLN A 623 -23.62 -2.67 -13.81
CA GLN A 623 -24.79 -2.11 -14.49
C GLN A 623 -25.32 -0.87 -13.74
N SER A 624 -25.34 -0.92 -12.40
CA SER A 624 -25.77 0.21 -11.57
C SER A 624 -24.82 1.41 -11.67
N MET A 625 -23.52 1.19 -11.80
CA MET A 625 -22.52 2.27 -11.83
C MET A 625 -22.39 2.90 -13.22
N HIS A 626 -22.50 2.10 -14.29
CA HIS A 626 -22.11 2.53 -15.64
C HIS A 626 -23.26 2.59 -16.64
N SER A 627 -24.45 2.11 -16.27
CA SER A 627 -25.66 2.14 -17.10
C SER A 627 -25.56 1.38 -18.44
N TYR A 628 -24.66 0.40 -18.55
CA TYR A 628 -24.59 -0.54 -19.68
C TYR A 628 -24.13 -1.93 -19.24
N ASP A 629 -24.44 -2.96 -20.05
CA ASP A 629 -24.07 -4.34 -19.75
C ASP A 629 -22.60 -4.61 -20.17
N ILE A 630 -21.80 -5.10 -19.23
CA ILE A 630 -20.40 -5.46 -19.47
C ILE A 630 -20.25 -6.78 -20.23
N LYS A 631 -21.26 -7.67 -20.23
CA LYS A 631 -21.15 -9.04 -20.78
C LYS A 631 -20.59 -9.10 -22.20
N PRO A 632 -21.08 -8.31 -23.18
CA PRO A 632 -20.53 -8.33 -24.53
C PRO A 632 -19.03 -7.97 -24.58
N TYR A 633 -18.53 -7.26 -23.57
CA TYR A 633 -17.19 -6.69 -23.56
C TYR A 633 -16.21 -7.40 -22.63
N LEU A 634 -16.65 -8.46 -21.93
CA LEU A 634 -15.77 -9.34 -21.15
C LEU A 634 -14.47 -9.72 -21.87
N PRO A 635 -14.43 -10.01 -23.19
CA PRO A 635 -13.17 -10.32 -23.87
C PRO A 635 -12.06 -9.30 -23.62
N LEU A 636 -12.41 -8.02 -23.56
CA LEU A 636 -11.46 -6.91 -23.48
C LEU A 636 -10.82 -6.77 -22.11
N LEU A 637 -11.36 -7.37 -21.05
CA LEU A 637 -10.86 -7.21 -19.68
C LEU A 637 -9.64 -8.08 -19.39
N PHE A 638 -9.54 -9.24 -20.05
CA PHE A 638 -8.52 -10.25 -19.80
C PHE A 638 -7.12 -9.79 -20.20
N ARG A 639 -6.14 -10.23 -19.42
CA ARG A 639 -4.71 -9.95 -19.62
C ARG A 639 -3.94 -11.25 -19.88
N HIS A 640 -2.79 -11.13 -20.53
CA HIS A 640 -1.84 -12.24 -20.64
C HIS A 640 -1.32 -12.58 -19.24
N LEU A 641 -1.36 -13.86 -18.87
CA LEU A 641 -1.00 -14.35 -17.53
C LEU A 641 -1.89 -13.80 -16.41
N GLY A 642 -3.17 -13.49 -16.71
CA GLY A 642 -4.13 -13.02 -15.72
C GLY A 642 -3.69 -11.75 -15.00
N GLU A 643 -4.21 -11.59 -13.78
CA GLU A 643 -3.83 -10.58 -12.81
C GLU A 643 -3.23 -11.30 -11.61
N SER A 644 -1.91 -11.30 -11.46
CA SER A 644 -1.22 -11.92 -10.32
C SER A 644 -0.14 -10.97 -9.82
N LYS A 645 -0.24 -10.51 -8.56
CA LYS A 645 0.76 -9.60 -7.97
C LYS A 645 2.17 -10.24 -7.96
N TYR A 646 2.27 -11.56 -7.77
CA TYR A 646 3.54 -12.29 -7.86
C TYR A 646 4.13 -12.36 -9.27
N VAL A 647 3.29 -12.39 -10.30
CA VAL A 647 3.77 -12.41 -11.69
C VAL A 647 4.10 -11.00 -12.17
N ASN A 648 3.30 -9.99 -11.78
CA ASN A 648 3.43 -8.61 -12.23
C ASN A 648 4.79 -8.00 -11.87
N VAL A 649 5.36 -8.36 -10.71
CA VAL A 649 6.70 -7.91 -10.31
C VAL A 649 7.81 -8.41 -11.25
N VAL A 650 7.58 -9.47 -12.02
CA VAL A 650 8.52 -10.03 -13.00
C VAL A 650 8.15 -9.63 -14.43
N VAL A 651 6.86 -9.72 -14.77
CA VAL A 651 6.33 -9.50 -16.11
C VAL A 651 5.15 -8.54 -16.05
N ALA A 652 5.31 -7.37 -16.65
CA ALA A 652 4.24 -6.37 -16.69
C ALA A 652 2.98 -6.94 -17.38
N PRO A 653 1.78 -6.73 -16.80
CA PRO A 653 0.54 -7.25 -17.33
C PRO A 653 0.20 -6.59 -18.68
N LYS A 654 -0.25 -7.40 -19.65
CA LYS A 654 -0.58 -6.91 -21.01
C LYS A 654 -1.98 -7.33 -21.43
N PRO A 655 -2.79 -6.45 -22.05
CA PRO A 655 -4.07 -6.83 -22.63
C PRO A 655 -4.00 -8.06 -23.54
N ALA A 656 -4.94 -8.99 -23.40
CA ALA A 656 -5.05 -10.13 -24.31
C ALA A 656 -5.61 -9.72 -25.69
N TYR A 657 -6.40 -8.64 -25.72
CA TYR A 657 -7.02 -8.08 -26.91
C TYR A 657 -7.02 -6.55 -26.88
N GLN A 658 -7.02 -5.96 -28.06
CA GLN A 658 -7.34 -4.56 -28.27
C GLN A 658 -8.69 -4.41 -28.98
N ALA A 659 -9.21 -3.18 -29.02
CA ALA A 659 -10.44 -2.83 -29.73
C ALA A 659 -10.26 -1.49 -30.44
N VAL A 660 -11.17 -1.18 -31.36
CA VAL A 660 -11.15 0.08 -32.10
C VAL A 660 -11.35 1.30 -31.20
N ALA A 661 -10.74 2.42 -31.56
CA ALA A 661 -10.99 3.75 -30.98
C ALA A 661 -10.95 3.83 -29.43
N GLY A 662 -10.02 3.12 -28.78
CA GLY A 662 -9.83 3.20 -27.32
C GLY A 662 -10.93 2.52 -26.49
N GLN A 663 -11.88 1.83 -27.12
CA GLN A 663 -13.00 1.13 -26.45
C GLN A 663 -12.50 0.20 -25.32
N ALA A 664 -11.45 -0.58 -25.59
CA ALA A 664 -10.91 -1.52 -24.60
C ALA A 664 -10.36 -0.85 -23.35
N GLN A 665 -9.73 0.33 -23.48
CA GLN A 665 -9.21 1.06 -22.33
C GLN A 665 -10.35 1.59 -21.45
N ARG A 666 -11.36 2.20 -22.06
CA ARG A 666 -12.54 2.76 -21.38
C ARG A 666 -13.32 1.71 -20.60
N ILE A 667 -13.53 0.54 -21.19
CA ILE A 667 -14.27 -0.55 -20.54
C ILE A 667 -13.47 -1.14 -19.37
N ARG A 668 -12.13 -1.19 -19.48
CA ARG A 668 -11.27 -1.56 -18.34
C ARG A 668 -11.32 -0.52 -17.22
N GLU A 669 -11.33 0.76 -17.55
CA GLU A 669 -11.49 1.83 -16.54
C GLU A 669 -12.80 1.66 -15.74
N ASP A 670 -13.90 1.33 -16.40
CA ASP A 670 -15.21 1.09 -15.76
C ASP A 670 -15.20 -0.21 -14.91
N TYR A 671 -14.55 -1.27 -15.40
CA TYR A 671 -14.35 -2.52 -14.64
C TYR A 671 -13.51 -2.27 -13.37
N GLU A 672 -12.36 -1.62 -13.51
CA GLU A 672 -11.46 -1.30 -12.38
C GLU A 672 -12.17 -0.39 -11.37
N GLN A 673 -12.98 0.57 -11.82
CA GLN A 673 -13.77 1.43 -10.91
C GLN A 673 -14.83 0.63 -10.15
N THR A 674 -15.50 -0.33 -10.80
CA THR A 674 -16.48 -1.22 -10.14
C THR A 674 -15.79 -2.11 -9.11
N ARG A 675 -14.64 -2.67 -9.48
CA ARG A 675 -13.83 -3.52 -8.61
C ARG A 675 -13.34 -2.76 -7.38
N ALA A 676 -12.84 -1.54 -7.57
CA ALA A 676 -12.41 -0.65 -6.49
C ALA A 676 -13.56 -0.33 -5.52
N HIS A 677 -14.75 -0.04 -6.05
CA HIS A 677 -15.93 0.22 -5.24
C HIS A 677 -16.29 -0.96 -4.34
N LEU A 678 -16.38 -2.17 -4.89
CA LEU A 678 -16.71 -3.38 -4.12
C LEU A 678 -15.64 -3.66 -3.05
N PHE A 679 -14.36 -3.59 -3.41
CA PHE A 679 -13.26 -3.80 -2.47
C PHE A 679 -13.30 -2.80 -1.30
N GLN A 680 -13.48 -1.51 -1.59
CA GLN A 680 -13.44 -0.45 -0.58
C GLN A 680 -14.69 -0.42 0.29
N GLN A 681 -15.89 -0.52 -0.31
CA GLN A 681 -17.15 -0.38 0.42
C GLN A 681 -17.56 -1.65 1.18
N ASP A 682 -17.40 -2.80 0.52
CA ASP A 682 -17.85 -4.07 1.07
C ASP A 682 -16.78 -4.67 1.97
N PHE A 683 -15.59 -4.94 1.43
CA PHE A 683 -14.53 -5.61 2.19
C PHE A 683 -13.90 -4.70 3.25
N LEU A 684 -13.18 -3.64 2.84
CA LEU A 684 -12.50 -2.75 3.78
C LEU A 684 -13.49 -2.00 4.68
N GLY A 685 -14.57 -1.47 4.09
CA GLY A 685 -15.64 -0.80 4.83
C GLY A 685 -16.36 -1.74 5.81
N GLY A 686 -16.59 -2.99 5.43
CA GLY A 686 -17.17 -4.02 6.30
C GLY A 686 -16.29 -4.30 7.51
N LEU A 687 -15.00 -4.52 7.28
CA LEU A 687 -14.02 -4.75 8.34
C LEU A 687 -13.91 -3.53 9.27
N LYS A 688 -13.82 -2.32 8.71
CA LYS A 688 -13.78 -1.06 9.47
C LYS A 688 -15.00 -0.87 10.38
N ARG A 689 -16.21 -1.13 9.87
CA ARG A 689 -17.44 -1.07 10.69
C ARG A 689 -17.39 -2.06 11.84
N TRP A 690 -16.92 -3.28 11.59
CA TRP A 690 -16.82 -4.33 12.60
C TRP A 690 -15.81 -4.03 13.70
N THR A 691 -14.63 -3.51 13.36
CA THR A 691 -13.59 -3.12 14.34
C THR A 691 -14.05 -1.94 15.20
N MET A 692 -14.67 -0.92 14.57
CA MET A 692 -15.22 0.25 15.26
C MET A 692 -16.27 -0.13 16.31
N GLN A 693 -17.19 -1.04 16.00
CA GLN A 693 -18.22 -1.52 16.95
C GLN A 693 -17.61 -2.19 18.20
N ARG A 694 -16.37 -2.67 18.11
CA ARG A 694 -15.62 -3.29 19.21
C ARG A 694 -14.59 -2.33 19.83
N GLY A 695 -14.50 -1.10 19.30
CA GLY A 695 -13.50 -0.09 19.63
C GLY A 695 -12.06 -0.50 19.33
N VAL A 696 -11.84 -1.51 18.48
CA VAL A 696 -10.51 -1.93 18.02
C VAL A 696 -10.14 -1.07 16.82
N LYS A 697 -8.89 -0.65 16.68
CA LYS A 697 -8.44 0.09 15.49
C LYS A 697 -8.24 -0.85 14.31
N LEU A 698 -8.42 -0.34 13.09
CA LEU A 698 -7.95 -1.00 11.87
C LEU A 698 -6.62 -0.38 11.45
N ARG A 699 -5.55 -1.17 11.42
CA ARG A 699 -4.28 -0.85 10.76
C ARG A 699 -4.21 -1.59 9.43
N LEU A 700 -3.81 -0.91 8.35
CA LEU A 700 -3.97 -1.42 6.99
C LEU A 700 -2.81 -1.02 6.08
N GLN A 701 -2.22 -2.01 5.44
CA GLN A 701 -1.47 -1.85 4.21
C GLN A 701 -2.43 -2.01 3.02
N ALA A 702 -2.76 -0.90 2.34
CA ALA A 702 -3.81 -0.91 1.31
C ALA A 702 -3.30 -1.30 -0.08
N HIS A 703 -1.98 -1.27 -0.28
CA HIS A 703 -1.36 -1.54 -1.57
C HIS A 703 -1.45 -3.03 -1.92
N GLY A 704 -1.45 -3.32 -3.23
CA GLY A 704 -1.71 -4.64 -3.77
C GLY A 704 -3.20 -5.01 -3.82
N GLY A 705 -4.07 -4.25 -3.16
CA GLY A 705 -5.52 -4.41 -3.20
C GLY A 705 -6.14 -3.92 -4.51
N TYR A 706 -7.44 -4.11 -4.66
CA TYR A 706 -8.16 -3.77 -5.90
C TYR A 706 -8.72 -2.33 -5.98
N GLY A 707 -8.37 -1.46 -5.03
CA GLY A 707 -8.90 -0.10 -4.91
C GLY A 707 -7.86 0.99 -5.10
N ASP A 708 -8.32 2.24 -5.23
CA ASP A 708 -7.44 3.41 -5.19
C ASP A 708 -6.69 3.42 -3.84
N TYR A 709 -5.36 3.47 -3.86
CA TYR A 709 -4.56 3.30 -2.65
C TYR A 709 -4.82 4.41 -1.64
N LEU A 710 -4.97 5.67 -2.08
CA LEU A 710 -5.23 6.80 -1.17
C LEU A 710 -6.59 6.65 -0.50
N ASP A 711 -7.63 6.35 -1.27
CA ASP A 711 -8.98 6.17 -0.75
C ASP A 711 -9.05 4.96 0.20
N SER A 712 -8.34 3.87 -0.14
CA SER A 712 -8.29 2.66 0.69
C SER A 712 -7.53 2.90 2.01
N TYR A 713 -6.40 3.61 1.97
CA TYR A 713 -5.68 4.00 3.19
C TYR A 713 -6.52 4.89 4.11
N GLN A 714 -7.35 5.79 3.57
CA GLN A 714 -8.21 6.67 4.38
C GLN A 714 -9.25 5.91 5.21
N ILE A 715 -9.65 4.70 4.81
CA ILE A 715 -10.60 3.86 5.55
C ILE A 715 -10.02 3.43 6.92
N ALA A 716 -8.70 3.21 7.00
CA ALA A 716 -8.02 2.73 8.20
C ALA A 716 -7.91 3.79 9.30
N ASP A 717 -7.86 3.35 10.56
CA ASP A 717 -7.51 4.22 11.69
C ASP A 717 -6.01 4.54 11.71
N ILE A 718 -5.21 3.57 11.27
CA ILE A 718 -3.76 3.68 11.14
C ILE A 718 -3.38 3.20 9.74
N PRO A 719 -3.23 4.12 8.77
CA PRO A 719 -2.69 3.79 7.45
C PRO A 719 -1.23 3.36 7.58
N GLU A 720 -0.84 2.27 6.90
CA GLU A 720 0.52 1.74 6.94
C GLU A 720 1.12 1.61 5.54
N ALA A 721 2.28 2.25 5.31
CA ALA A 721 3.11 1.97 4.13
C ALA A 721 4.16 0.90 4.44
N GLU A 722 5.11 0.68 3.55
CA GLU A 722 6.22 -0.27 3.78
C GLU A 722 7.52 0.15 3.08
N GLY A 723 8.63 -0.45 3.53
CA GLY A 723 9.98 -0.20 3.04
C GLY A 723 10.44 -1.12 1.90
N LEU A 724 9.72 -2.22 1.61
CA LEU A 724 10.11 -3.21 0.61
C LEU A 724 9.42 -2.93 -0.74
N PHE A 725 8.09 -2.84 -0.76
CA PHE A 725 7.37 -2.46 -1.98
C PHE A 725 7.76 -1.05 -2.41
N ALA A 726 7.91 -0.88 -3.74
CA ALA A 726 8.47 0.31 -4.35
C ALA A 726 9.83 0.76 -3.74
N SER A 727 10.57 -0.16 -3.11
CA SER A 727 11.80 0.12 -2.34
C SER A 727 11.65 1.19 -1.26
N GLY A 728 10.45 1.34 -0.68
CA GLY A 728 10.23 2.35 0.36
C GLY A 728 10.46 3.78 -0.13
N SER A 729 10.23 4.02 -1.43
CA SER A 729 10.48 5.33 -2.04
C SER A 729 9.67 6.44 -1.38
N TYR A 730 10.24 7.64 -1.35
CA TYR A 730 9.58 8.82 -0.76
C TYR A 730 8.14 9.00 -1.27
N ASP A 731 7.93 8.94 -2.60
CA ASP A 731 6.62 9.08 -3.23
C ASP A 731 5.62 7.97 -2.84
N PHE A 732 6.09 6.73 -2.63
CA PHE A 732 5.23 5.63 -2.18
C PHE A 732 4.82 5.81 -0.71
N LEU A 733 5.77 6.13 0.16
CA LEU A 733 5.51 6.42 1.58
C LEU A 733 4.54 7.61 1.75
N LYS A 734 4.58 8.57 0.82
CA LYS A 734 3.65 9.69 0.75
C LYS A 734 2.19 9.25 0.58
N LEU A 735 1.88 8.07 0.02
CA LEU A 735 0.49 7.64 -0.17
C LEU A 735 -0.21 7.44 1.18
N ALA A 736 0.34 6.60 2.07
CA ALA A 736 -0.24 6.36 3.39
C ALA A 736 -0.25 7.64 4.24
N SER A 737 0.81 8.46 4.18
CA SER A 737 0.87 9.69 4.97
C SER A 737 -0.11 10.76 4.50
N SER A 738 -0.28 10.93 3.20
CA SER A 738 -1.24 11.89 2.64
C SER A 738 -2.67 11.48 2.98
N ALA A 739 -2.99 10.19 2.80
CA ALA A 739 -4.26 9.62 3.22
C ALA A 739 -4.51 9.83 4.72
N GLY A 740 -3.51 9.58 5.57
CA GLY A 740 -3.60 9.81 7.00
C GLY A 740 -3.81 11.27 7.39
N HIS A 741 -3.09 12.21 6.75
CA HIS A 741 -3.27 13.65 6.99
C HIS A 741 -4.69 14.11 6.63
N ILE A 742 -5.19 13.71 5.45
CA ILE A 742 -6.53 14.06 4.96
C ILE A 742 -7.62 13.46 5.87
N ALA A 743 -7.44 12.24 6.36
CA ALA A 743 -8.38 11.58 7.26
C ALA A 743 -8.18 11.94 8.75
N GLY A 744 -7.28 12.88 9.08
CA GLY A 744 -7.04 13.31 10.46
C GLY A 744 -6.47 12.21 11.36
N ARG A 745 -5.70 11.27 10.81
CA ARG A 745 -5.13 10.14 11.55
C ARG A 745 -3.93 10.60 12.37
N ARG A 746 -3.96 10.27 13.66
CA ARG A 746 -2.86 10.60 14.59
C ARG A 746 -1.59 9.82 14.25
N PHE A 747 -1.72 8.51 14.02
CA PHE A 747 -0.61 7.64 13.66
C PHE A 747 -0.70 7.22 12.20
N ILE A 748 0.44 7.33 11.51
CA ILE A 748 0.68 6.80 10.18
C ILE A 748 1.93 5.95 10.31
N THR A 749 1.81 4.67 9.97
CA THR A 749 2.89 3.72 10.18
C THR A 749 3.60 3.32 8.89
N SER A 750 4.78 2.73 9.04
CA SER A 750 5.45 2.04 7.94
C SER A 750 6.16 0.81 8.46
N GLU A 751 5.88 -0.33 7.85
CA GLU A 751 6.74 -1.50 7.96
C GLU A 751 8.12 -1.16 7.42
N SER A 752 9.15 -1.27 8.26
CA SER A 752 10.47 -0.71 8.00
C SER A 752 11.57 -1.73 8.26
N PHE A 753 12.73 -1.46 7.65
CA PHE A 753 13.98 -2.22 7.80
C PHE A 753 14.02 -3.59 7.10
N ILE A 754 12.97 -3.94 6.36
CA ILE A 754 12.97 -5.07 5.43
C ILE A 754 13.99 -4.87 4.30
N MET A 755 14.73 -5.93 3.94
CA MET A 755 15.71 -5.93 2.85
C MET A 755 15.59 -7.18 1.98
N LEU A 756 15.94 -7.03 0.69
CA LEU A 756 16.19 -8.14 -0.23
C LEU A 756 17.69 -8.41 -0.29
N THR A 757 18.15 -9.42 0.45
CA THR A 757 19.58 -9.67 0.69
C THR A 757 19.87 -11.15 0.95
N LEU A 758 21.14 -11.55 0.87
CA LEU A 758 21.61 -12.86 1.36
C LEU A 758 22.13 -12.77 2.81
N ASP A 759 22.36 -11.56 3.31
CA ASP A 759 22.78 -11.27 4.69
C ASP A 759 21.70 -10.47 5.40
N PHE A 760 20.92 -11.13 6.25
CA PHE A 760 19.84 -10.51 7.02
C PHE A 760 20.32 -9.64 8.19
N ASN A 761 21.63 -9.54 8.42
CA ASN A 761 22.25 -8.59 9.34
C ASN A 761 22.89 -7.38 8.62
N ALA A 762 22.60 -7.19 7.32
CA ALA A 762 23.29 -6.20 6.48
C ALA A 762 23.07 -4.73 6.89
N LEU A 763 21.99 -4.39 7.58
CA LEU A 763 21.72 -3.00 7.97
C LEU A 763 22.66 -2.52 9.07
N THR A 764 23.40 -1.44 8.77
CA THR A 764 24.15 -0.70 9.78
C THR A 764 23.23 0.27 10.53
N ILE A 765 23.65 0.75 11.71
CA ILE A 765 22.86 1.74 12.46
C ILE A 765 22.60 3.03 11.65
N ASP A 766 23.52 3.41 10.76
CA ASP A 766 23.35 4.59 9.90
C ASP A 766 22.28 4.38 8.83
N ASP A 767 22.11 3.14 8.34
CA ASP A 767 21.02 2.78 7.44
C ASP A 767 19.66 2.88 8.16
N TYR A 768 19.59 2.45 9.43
CA TYR A 768 18.37 2.65 10.24
C TYR A 768 18.02 4.15 10.35
N TYR A 769 18.98 5.01 10.69
CA TYR A 769 18.73 6.46 10.77
C TYR A 769 18.31 7.07 9.42
N PHE A 770 18.91 6.61 8.33
CA PHE A 770 18.57 7.05 6.99
C PHE A 770 17.13 6.66 6.61
N LEU A 771 16.76 5.39 6.80
CA LEU A 771 15.42 4.89 6.49
C LEU A 771 14.34 5.54 7.37
N ILE A 772 14.61 5.73 8.67
CA ILE A 772 13.72 6.47 9.59
C ILE A 772 13.56 7.91 9.12
N GLY A 773 14.67 8.58 8.79
CA GLY A 773 14.65 9.96 8.32
C GLY A 773 13.84 10.13 7.04
N ASN A 774 14.00 9.22 6.08
CA ASN A 774 13.22 9.20 4.85
C ASN A 774 11.72 9.02 5.12
N ALA A 775 11.34 8.02 5.93
CA ALA A 775 9.95 7.76 6.27
C ALA A 775 9.30 8.94 7.00
N PHE A 776 9.98 9.50 8.00
CA PHE A 776 9.48 10.66 8.74
C PHE A 776 9.40 11.92 7.87
N ALA A 777 10.35 12.15 6.97
CA ALA A 777 10.26 13.25 6.03
C ALA A 777 9.13 13.06 4.99
N ALA A 778 8.79 11.81 4.65
CA ALA A 778 7.62 11.46 3.84
C ALA A 778 6.31 11.48 4.65
N GLY A 779 6.37 11.69 5.96
CA GLY A 779 5.21 11.92 6.81
C GLY A 779 4.62 10.72 7.52
N VAL A 780 5.26 9.56 7.41
CA VAL A 780 5.14 8.51 8.43
C VAL A 780 5.56 9.10 9.77
N ASN A 781 4.90 8.73 10.86
CA ASN A 781 5.26 9.24 12.18
C ASN A 781 5.47 8.16 13.24
N ARG A 782 5.43 6.88 12.85
CA ARG A 782 5.83 5.74 13.68
C ARG A 782 6.24 4.57 12.80
N THR A 783 7.36 3.93 13.07
CA THR A 783 7.81 2.74 12.32
C THR A 783 7.32 1.46 12.98
N VAL A 784 7.21 0.42 12.16
CA VAL A 784 6.99 -0.98 12.56
C VAL A 784 8.18 -1.77 12.06
N CYS A 785 9.02 -2.25 12.96
CA CYS A 785 10.22 -2.98 12.58
C CYS A 785 9.88 -4.39 12.07
N HIS A 786 10.39 -4.76 10.89
CA HIS A 786 10.27 -6.09 10.28
C HIS A 786 11.54 -6.93 10.49
N GLY A 787 11.71 -7.70 11.55
CA GLY A 787 10.92 -7.88 12.75
C GLY A 787 11.70 -8.75 13.73
N TYR A 788 11.04 -9.31 14.73
CA TYR A 788 11.61 -10.16 15.77
C TYR A 788 11.11 -11.59 15.55
N ALA A 789 11.98 -12.55 15.23
CA ALA A 789 11.57 -13.93 14.96
C ALA A 789 11.62 -14.79 16.22
N TYR A 790 10.53 -15.40 16.69
CA TYR A 790 10.50 -16.19 17.94
C TYR A 790 11.66 -17.20 18.03
N HIS A 791 12.25 -17.33 19.22
CA HIS A 791 13.34 -18.27 19.52
C HIS A 791 12.82 -19.71 19.49
N TYR A 792 12.90 -20.29 18.31
CA TYR A 792 12.32 -21.58 18.01
C TYR A 792 13.32 -22.71 18.18
N LEU A 793 13.10 -23.51 19.22
CA LEU A 793 13.84 -24.74 19.50
C LEU A 793 12.89 -25.95 19.38
N PRO A 794 12.66 -26.49 18.17
CA PRO A 794 11.61 -27.46 17.89
C PRO A 794 11.79 -28.85 18.52
N ASP A 795 13.04 -29.22 18.83
CA ASP A 795 13.43 -30.57 19.26
C ASP A 795 13.79 -30.64 20.76
N LEU A 796 13.50 -29.57 21.52
CA LEU A 796 13.75 -29.48 22.97
C LEU A 796 12.52 -29.77 23.82
#